data_AF-A0A2E8HNB1-F1
#
_entry.id   AF-A0A2E8HNB1-F1
#
_cell.length_a   1.000
_cell.length_b   1.000
_cell.length_c   1.000
_cell.angle_alpha   90.00
_cell.angle_beta   90.00
_cell.angle_gamma   90.00
#
_symmetry.space_group_name_H-M   'P 1'
#
loop_
_entity.id
_entity.type
_entity.pdbx_description
1 polymer ?
#
loop_
_entity_poly.entity_id
_entity_poly.type
_entity_poly.pdbx_seq_one_letter_code
_entity_poly.pdbx_strand_id
1 'polypeptide(L)'
;MSRDVLQLRIELTAIEPAIWRRIQMPGDCTFWDLHVAIQNAMGWLDCHLHMFHVTDPTTGQPELIGLPDEEGLQEKDVVSGWKRMVNQTLSVAHSRLEYVYDFGDDWRHAVVLEEQLPLVPQVRYPRCIGGARACPPEDSGGVCGYRQLLAALADPHHEEHAGYREWVGEDYDSERFDPQSVKFEDPQQRWNYVFDDGEAVWDEGSPWVPGASVIEGEFTSEESAILLMTPFGSASPLILNTEHPDELFEQAPLVANSLCYLRLLAQREPLKLTQRGYLPRHFLAELFAAEAISETDYWIRRDQPPAKEADSRQASLLHLIGDKAGLTRKHHGKLHLTRRGRGFVESEGKTGALYRHLFEWHVTRYSWADEDRMPESPLLQAGFWYGLYLLQQYGDQKRPAEFYCDRYLDAFPVLIDDFAVSWRRTPEESFAHTCESRLLSKFASSFGLAFSEETDDVPSNPVRLVWAGPLLHEVIQWRCEEGVAAEGEAEGVVAGPWQGTGAQVEAGPDMVDPLAVAGTTASTSEERPEIAEAPIEEVPSGAEFYDPAHVPDPDAWLELSDDDRIALVRDNHEPASTEPPNAILHATFHVVVETQLASADPPEVVETMARLLRQGLDRHDALHAIGSELARMMHTAVDHPSNTPDATQAYIAGLKQMTADKWRNAK
;
A
#
# COMPACT_ATOMS: atom_id res chain seq x y z
N MET A 1 -40.70 -20.93 -17.83
CA MET A 1 -40.59 -20.05 -19.02
C MET A 1 -39.43 -20.56 -19.85
N SER A 2 -39.50 -20.49 -21.18
CA SER A 2 -38.36 -20.84 -22.03
C SER A 2 -37.18 -19.93 -21.64
N ARG A 3 -35.99 -20.48 -21.42
CA ARG A 3 -34.77 -19.68 -21.23
C ARG A 3 -34.37 -19.13 -22.60
N ASP A 4 -35.03 -18.07 -23.02
CA ASP A 4 -34.71 -17.44 -24.31
C ASP A 4 -33.37 -16.68 -24.18
N VAL A 5 -32.75 -16.36 -25.30
CA VAL A 5 -31.50 -15.62 -25.42
C VAL A 5 -31.83 -14.26 -26.00
N LEU A 6 -31.38 -13.20 -25.34
CA LEU A 6 -31.55 -11.83 -25.80
C LEU A 6 -30.37 -11.48 -26.71
N GLN A 7 -30.63 -11.21 -27.98
CA GLN A 7 -29.64 -10.61 -28.87
C GLN A 7 -29.74 -9.09 -28.77
N LEU A 8 -28.69 -8.48 -28.22
CA LEU A 8 -28.62 -7.06 -27.95
C LEU A 8 -27.57 -6.41 -28.86
N ARG A 9 -27.95 -5.31 -29.50
CA ARG A 9 -27.02 -4.37 -30.13
C ARG A 9 -26.77 -3.23 -29.16
N ILE A 10 -25.50 -3.03 -28.81
CA ILE A 10 -25.04 -1.91 -27.99
C ILE A 10 -24.27 -0.97 -28.91
N GLU A 11 -24.64 0.30 -28.92
CA GLU A 11 -24.04 1.30 -29.78
C GLU A 11 -23.70 2.55 -28.98
N LEU A 12 -22.43 2.96 -29.03
CA LEU A 12 -21.97 4.19 -28.40
C LEU A 12 -22.50 5.38 -29.22
N THR A 13 -23.27 6.24 -28.55
CA THR A 13 -23.96 7.35 -29.21
C THR A 13 -23.02 8.54 -29.44
N ALA A 14 -23.42 9.44 -30.32
CA ALA A 14 -22.68 10.66 -30.67
C ALA A 14 -21.27 10.46 -31.28
N ILE A 15 -20.90 9.25 -31.70
CA ILE A 15 -19.66 8.98 -32.44
C ILE A 15 -19.97 8.41 -33.84
N GLU A 16 -19.38 9.01 -34.87
CA GLU A 16 -19.44 8.55 -36.24
C GLU A 16 -18.01 8.36 -36.81
N PRO A 17 -17.71 7.25 -37.52
CA PRO A 17 -18.56 6.07 -37.76
C PRO A 17 -18.94 5.31 -36.47
N ALA A 18 -20.07 4.61 -36.47
CA ALA A 18 -20.61 4.00 -35.24
C ALA A 18 -19.66 2.96 -34.62
N ILE A 19 -19.44 3.06 -33.31
CA ILE A 19 -18.79 2.04 -32.48
C ILE A 19 -19.89 1.19 -31.85
N TRP A 20 -19.89 -0.11 -32.10
CA TRP A 20 -20.98 -0.98 -31.66
C TRP A 20 -20.55 -2.41 -31.39
N ARG A 21 -21.32 -3.10 -30.56
CA ARG A 21 -21.20 -4.52 -30.22
C ARG A 21 -22.54 -5.20 -30.37
N ARG A 22 -22.53 -6.47 -30.75
CA ARG A 22 -23.71 -7.35 -30.73
C ARG A 22 -23.40 -8.53 -29.84
N ILE A 23 -24.11 -8.60 -28.73
CA ILE A 23 -23.96 -9.64 -27.72
C ILE A 23 -25.23 -10.48 -27.60
N GLN A 24 -25.06 -11.69 -27.11
CA GLN A 24 -26.17 -12.58 -26.77
C GLN A 24 -26.10 -12.91 -25.28
N MET A 25 -27.17 -12.59 -24.55
CA MET A 25 -27.29 -12.78 -23.10
C MET A 25 -28.35 -13.84 -22.78
N PRO A 26 -28.24 -14.56 -21.65
CA PRO A 26 -29.36 -15.32 -21.10
C PRO A 26 -30.57 -14.39 -20.86
N GLY A 27 -31.78 -14.85 -21.18
CA GLY A 27 -32.99 -14.05 -21.03
C GLY A 27 -33.46 -13.86 -19.59
N ASP A 28 -32.86 -14.57 -18.65
CA ASP A 28 -33.03 -14.40 -17.20
C ASP A 28 -31.92 -13.54 -16.57
N CYS A 29 -31.13 -12.79 -17.36
CA CYS A 29 -30.10 -11.91 -16.83
C CYS A 29 -30.66 -10.66 -16.13
N THR A 30 -29.91 -10.19 -15.14
CA THR A 30 -30.14 -8.94 -14.42
C THR A 30 -29.52 -7.75 -15.15
N PHE A 31 -29.85 -6.53 -14.71
CA PHE A 31 -29.19 -5.33 -15.22
C PHE A 31 -27.71 -5.26 -14.80
N TRP A 32 -27.34 -5.88 -13.68
CA TRP A 32 -25.94 -6.09 -13.30
C TRP A 32 -25.20 -6.99 -14.30
N ASP A 33 -25.78 -8.14 -14.67
CA ASP A 33 -25.18 -9.03 -15.66
C ASP A 33 -25.01 -8.35 -17.03
N LEU A 34 -25.99 -7.50 -17.40
CA LEU A 34 -25.93 -6.71 -18.62
C LEU A 34 -24.83 -5.64 -18.56
N HIS A 35 -24.67 -4.97 -17.42
CA HIS A 35 -23.59 -4.01 -17.19
C HIS A 35 -22.21 -4.67 -17.40
N VAL A 36 -21.94 -5.77 -16.69
CA VAL A 36 -20.67 -6.52 -16.82
C VAL A 36 -20.43 -6.95 -18.27
N ALA A 37 -21.47 -7.43 -18.97
CA ALA A 37 -21.35 -7.82 -20.37
C ALA A 37 -21.09 -6.63 -21.32
N ILE A 38 -21.64 -5.44 -21.04
CA ILE A 38 -21.34 -4.23 -21.81
C ILE A 38 -19.87 -3.84 -21.58
N GLN A 39 -19.41 -3.79 -20.33
CA GLN A 39 -18.01 -3.47 -19.98
C GLN A 39 -17.03 -4.39 -20.72
N ASN A 40 -17.22 -5.70 -20.61
CA ASN A 40 -16.37 -6.68 -21.28
C ASN A 40 -16.41 -6.55 -22.82
N ALA A 41 -17.59 -6.28 -23.40
CA ALA A 41 -17.71 -6.15 -24.85
C ALA A 41 -17.09 -4.85 -25.39
N MET A 42 -17.10 -3.77 -24.60
CA MET A 42 -16.45 -2.51 -24.95
C MET A 42 -14.94 -2.55 -24.70
N GLY A 43 -14.48 -3.41 -23.79
CA GLY A 43 -13.08 -3.48 -23.36
C GLY A 43 -12.75 -2.41 -22.31
N TRP A 44 -13.75 -2.03 -21.52
CA TRP A 44 -13.63 -1.07 -20.43
C TRP A 44 -13.42 -1.78 -19.09
N LEU A 45 -12.92 -1.02 -18.13
CA LEU A 45 -12.37 -1.53 -16.88
C LEU A 45 -13.39 -1.55 -15.74
N ASP A 46 -14.57 -0.95 -15.96
CA ASP A 46 -15.62 -0.79 -14.95
C ASP A 46 -15.17 0.05 -13.74
N CYS A 47 -14.40 1.12 -14.00
CA CYS A 47 -13.80 2.00 -12.99
C CYS A 47 -14.66 3.23 -12.64
N HIS A 48 -15.81 3.41 -13.29
CA HIS A 48 -16.71 4.53 -13.06
C HIS A 48 -18.15 4.09 -12.79
N LEU A 49 -18.93 5.00 -12.18
CA LEU A 49 -20.35 4.80 -11.96
C LEU A 49 -21.11 4.62 -13.28
N HIS A 50 -22.18 3.84 -13.23
CA HIS A 50 -23.06 3.58 -14.36
C HIS A 50 -24.53 3.67 -13.98
N MET A 51 -25.37 3.89 -14.98
CA MET A 51 -26.81 3.88 -14.80
C MET A 51 -27.54 3.52 -16.09
N PHE A 52 -28.64 2.79 -15.95
CA PHE A 52 -29.58 2.54 -17.03
C PHE A 52 -30.79 3.46 -16.89
N HIS A 53 -31.12 4.14 -17.98
CA HIS A 53 -32.34 4.92 -18.11
C HIS A 53 -33.35 4.07 -18.88
N VAL A 54 -34.41 3.67 -18.18
CA VAL A 54 -35.43 2.79 -18.73
C VAL A 54 -36.83 3.40 -18.60
N THR A 55 -37.78 2.85 -19.33
CA THR A 55 -39.20 3.13 -19.14
C THR A 55 -39.85 1.86 -18.62
N ASP A 56 -40.44 1.89 -17.43
CA ASP A 56 -41.13 0.73 -16.87
C ASP A 56 -42.34 0.41 -17.77
N PRO A 57 -42.43 -0.81 -18.34
CA PRO A 57 -43.48 -1.15 -19.31
C PRO A 57 -44.87 -1.31 -18.68
N THR A 58 -44.97 -1.41 -17.35
CA THR A 58 -46.24 -1.54 -16.61
C THR A 58 -46.84 -0.16 -16.32
N THR A 59 -46.00 0.80 -15.92
CA THR A 59 -46.43 2.14 -15.48
C THR A 59 -46.24 3.21 -16.57
N GLY A 60 -45.36 2.97 -17.54
CA GLY A 60 -44.96 3.93 -18.57
C GLY A 60 -44.13 5.09 -18.04
N GLN A 61 -43.66 5.04 -16.78
CA GLN A 61 -42.84 6.08 -16.17
C GLN A 61 -41.34 5.81 -16.40
N PRO A 62 -40.50 6.87 -16.42
CA PRO A 62 -39.05 6.69 -16.40
C PRO A 62 -38.62 6.04 -15.08
N GLU A 63 -37.68 5.10 -15.15
CA GLU A 63 -37.07 4.41 -14.03
C GLU A 63 -35.55 4.40 -14.23
N LEU A 64 -34.81 4.58 -13.14
CA LEU A 64 -33.35 4.53 -13.10
C LEU A 64 -32.92 3.22 -12.44
N ILE A 65 -32.01 2.49 -13.09
CA ILE A 65 -31.50 1.22 -12.58
C ILE A 65 -29.97 1.31 -12.52
N GLY A 66 -29.37 1.00 -11.38
CA GLY A 66 -27.93 1.12 -11.16
C GLY A 66 -27.53 0.73 -9.74
N LEU A 67 -26.47 1.35 -9.24
CA LEU A 67 -26.04 1.25 -7.84
C LEU A 67 -26.96 2.12 -6.97
N PRO A 68 -27.70 1.56 -5.99
CA PRO A 68 -28.47 2.37 -5.05
C PRO A 68 -27.49 3.10 -4.12
N ASP A 69 -27.75 4.38 -3.89
CA ASP A 69 -26.93 5.20 -3.01
C ASP A 69 -27.52 5.22 -1.59
N GLU A 70 -26.76 4.68 -0.64
CA GLU A 70 -27.18 4.61 0.78
C GLU A 70 -26.87 5.91 1.55
N GLU A 71 -26.04 6.81 1.00
CA GLU A 71 -25.58 8.04 1.66
C GLU A 71 -26.31 9.32 1.17
N GLY A 72 -27.07 9.25 0.08
CA GLY A 72 -27.94 10.33 -0.42
C GLY A 72 -27.26 11.35 -1.35
N LEU A 73 -26.16 10.97 -1.99
CA LEU A 73 -25.40 11.70 -3.02
C LEU A 73 -25.95 11.54 -4.46
N GLN A 74 -26.86 10.60 -4.74
CA GLN A 74 -27.51 10.34 -6.04
C GLN A 74 -29.04 10.60 -6.01
N GLU A 75 -29.73 10.40 -7.14
CA GLU A 75 -31.19 10.54 -7.21
C GLU A 75 -31.91 9.52 -6.31
N LYS A 76 -32.91 9.97 -5.55
CA LYS A 76 -33.53 9.23 -4.43
C LYS A 76 -34.35 7.97 -4.80
N ASP A 77 -34.35 7.53 -6.05
CA ASP A 77 -35.22 6.45 -6.55
C ASP A 77 -34.49 5.49 -7.52
N VAL A 78 -33.20 5.24 -7.35
CA VAL A 78 -32.45 4.26 -8.16
C VAL A 78 -32.75 2.83 -7.72
N VAL A 79 -33.19 1.99 -8.66
CA VAL A 79 -33.45 0.56 -8.44
C VAL A 79 -32.14 -0.23 -8.57
N SER A 80 -31.87 -1.12 -7.62
CA SER A 80 -30.64 -1.94 -7.65
C SER A 80 -30.57 -2.82 -8.91
N GLY A 81 -29.48 -2.71 -9.67
CA GLY A 81 -29.28 -3.45 -10.93
C GLY A 81 -29.34 -4.98 -10.81
N TRP A 82 -28.96 -5.54 -9.65
CA TRP A 82 -29.02 -6.98 -9.37
C TRP A 82 -30.41 -7.48 -8.95
N LYS A 83 -31.36 -6.59 -8.64
CA LYS A 83 -32.73 -6.95 -8.27
C LYS A 83 -33.71 -6.90 -9.44
N ARG A 84 -33.31 -6.30 -10.56
CA ARG A 84 -34.13 -6.05 -11.74
C ARG A 84 -33.66 -6.92 -12.91
N MET A 85 -34.57 -7.71 -13.49
CA MET A 85 -34.26 -8.55 -14.66
C MET A 85 -34.46 -7.76 -15.96
N VAL A 86 -33.58 -7.95 -16.93
CA VAL A 86 -33.63 -7.23 -18.21
C VAL A 86 -34.92 -7.53 -18.96
N ASN A 87 -35.42 -8.76 -18.91
CA ASN A 87 -36.66 -9.18 -19.58
C ASN A 87 -37.95 -8.58 -18.99
N GLN A 88 -37.87 -7.96 -17.80
CA GLN A 88 -39.00 -7.21 -17.22
C GLN A 88 -39.14 -5.84 -17.85
N THR A 89 -38.09 -5.36 -18.53
CA THR A 89 -38.01 -4.03 -19.13
C THR A 89 -37.93 -4.12 -20.65
N LEU A 90 -36.99 -4.92 -21.18
CA LEU A 90 -36.82 -5.12 -22.61
C LEU A 90 -37.74 -6.21 -23.15
N SER A 91 -38.50 -5.84 -24.18
CA SER A 91 -39.36 -6.75 -24.93
C SER A 91 -39.43 -6.30 -26.39
N VAL A 92 -40.08 -7.10 -27.25
CA VAL A 92 -40.31 -6.69 -28.65
C VAL A 92 -41.09 -5.37 -28.74
N ALA A 93 -41.96 -5.08 -27.77
CA ALA A 93 -42.72 -3.82 -27.70
C ALA A 93 -41.91 -2.65 -27.11
N HIS A 94 -40.92 -2.94 -26.26
CA HIS A 94 -40.05 -1.98 -25.58
C HIS A 94 -38.60 -2.38 -25.81
N SER A 95 -38.10 -2.19 -27.03
CA SER A 95 -36.86 -2.82 -27.49
C SER A 95 -35.61 -1.99 -27.25
N ARG A 96 -35.69 -0.83 -26.59
CA ARG A 96 -34.56 0.08 -26.42
C ARG A 96 -34.48 0.64 -25.01
N LEU A 97 -33.26 0.76 -24.51
CA LEU A 97 -32.91 1.52 -23.31
C LEU A 97 -31.60 2.29 -23.52
N GLU A 98 -31.29 3.17 -22.58
CA GLU A 98 -30.02 3.89 -22.53
C GLU A 98 -29.18 3.40 -21.35
N TYR A 99 -27.88 3.22 -21.60
CA TYR A 99 -26.87 2.90 -20.61
C TYR A 99 -25.83 4.02 -20.59
N VAL A 100 -25.65 4.65 -19.45
CA VAL A 100 -24.69 5.73 -19.22
C VAL A 100 -23.57 5.15 -18.35
N TYR A 101 -22.33 5.31 -18.80
CA TYR A 101 -21.13 4.92 -18.08
C TYR A 101 -20.23 6.13 -17.96
N ASP A 102 -19.60 6.26 -16.79
CA ASP A 102 -18.81 7.42 -16.40
C ASP A 102 -19.63 8.72 -16.42
N PHE A 103 -20.05 9.18 -15.24
CA PHE A 103 -20.83 10.42 -15.12
C PHE A 103 -19.99 11.68 -15.36
N GLY A 104 -18.65 11.56 -15.40
CA GLY A 104 -17.75 12.64 -15.82
C GLY A 104 -17.73 12.78 -17.34
N ASP A 105 -17.36 11.71 -18.05
CA ASP A 105 -17.22 11.71 -19.51
C ASP A 105 -18.55 11.53 -20.28
N ASP A 106 -19.61 11.10 -19.60
CA ASP A 106 -20.98 10.92 -20.10
C ASP A 106 -21.07 9.96 -21.30
N TRP A 107 -20.49 8.77 -21.18
CA TRP A 107 -20.54 7.76 -22.25
C TRP A 107 -21.92 7.11 -22.36
N ARG A 108 -22.73 7.62 -23.29
CA ARG A 108 -24.09 7.15 -23.54
C ARG A 108 -24.18 6.08 -24.61
N HIS A 109 -24.81 4.96 -24.27
CA HIS A 109 -25.04 3.83 -25.16
C HIS A 109 -26.52 3.62 -25.40
N ALA A 110 -26.86 3.36 -26.66
CA ALA A 110 -28.14 2.78 -27.01
C ALA A 110 -28.04 1.25 -26.92
N VAL A 111 -28.81 0.63 -26.04
CA VAL A 111 -28.95 -0.83 -25.97
C VAL A 111 -30.29 -1.21 -26.61
N VAL A 112 -30.24 -1.98 -27.69
CA VAL A 112 -31.40 -2.37 -28.49
C VAL A 112 -31.53 -3.88 -28.54
N LEU A 113 -32.67 -4.40 -28.10
CA LEU A 113 -33.08 -5.78 -28.31
C LEU A 113 -33.44 -5.98 -29.80
N GLU A 114 -32.60 -6.71 -30.51
CA GLU A 114 -32.84 -7.06 -31.92
C GLU A 114 -33.75 -8.28 -32.03
N GLU A 115 -33.45 -9.35 -31.30
CA GLU A 115 -34.14 -10.63 -31.39
C GLU A 115 -34.17 -11.37 -30.04
N GLN A 116 -35.23 -12.16 -29.83
CA GLN A 116 -35.30 -13.18 -28.78
C GLN A 116 -35.19 -14.57 -29.43
N LEU A 117 -34.15 -15.30 -29.09
CA LEU A 117 -33.79 -16.56 -29.72
C LEU A 117 -33.95 -17.73 -28.74
N PRO A 118 -34.24 -18.95 -29.22
CA PRO A 118 -34.19 -20.12 -28.34
C PRO A 118 -32.76 -20.39 -27.87
N LEU A 119 -32.58 -20.86 -26.63
CA LEU A 119 -31.29 -21.33 -26.12
C LEU A 119 -30.73 -22.44 -27.03
N VAL A 120 -29.48 -22.29 -27.44
CA VAL A 120 -28.79 -23.32 -28.22
C VAL A 120 -28.01 -24.22 -27.25
N PRO A 121 -28.26 -25.55 -27.23
CA PRO A 121 -27.49 -26.46 -26.37
C PRO A 121 -25.99 -26.37 -26.64
N GLN A 122 -25.18 -26.47 -25.58
CA GLN A 122 -23.70 -26.44 -25.62
C GLN A 122 -23.06 -25.10 -26.04
N VAL A 123 -23.86 -24.05 -26.30
CA VAL A 123 -23.35 -22.69 -26.48
C VAL A 123 -23.24 -22.01 -25.12
N ARG A 124 -22.10 -21.38 -24.85
CA ARG A 124 -21.91 -20.53 -23.67
C ARG A 124 -22.40 -19.11 -23.95
N TYR A 125 -23.07 -18.54 -22.95
CA TYR A 125 -23.53 -17.16 -22.91
C TYR A 125 -23.00 -16.53 -21.61
N PRO A 126 -22.70 -15.23 -21.59
CA PRO A 126 -22.81 -14.31 -22.71
C PRO A 126 -21.74 -14.53 -23.78
N ARG A 127 -22.00 -14.03 -25.00
CA ARG A 127 -21.03 -14.06 -26.10
C ARG A 127 -21.19 -12.87 -27.03
N CYS A 128 -20.07 -12.41 -27.60
CA CYS A 128 -20.05 -11.39 -28.64
C CYS A 128 -20.07 -12.07 -30.01
N ILE A 129 -21.00 -11.66 -30.87
CA ILE A 129 -21.18 -12.24 -32.21
C ILE A 129 -20.89 -11.25 -33.34
N GLY A 130 -20.56 -10.00 -32.99
CA GLY A 130 -20.17 -8.99 -33.96
C GLY A 130 -19.95 -7.63 -33.32
N GLY A 131 -19.32 -6.74 -34.06
CA GLY A 131 -19.06 -5.37 -33.66
C GLY A 131 -18.18 -4.67 -34.69
N ALA A 132 -17.94 -3.39 -34.48
CA ALA A 132 -16.99 -2.63 -35.28
C ALA A 132 -16.32 -1.55 -34.43
N ARG A 133 -15.07 -1.23 -34.79
CA ARG A 133 -14.21 -0.20 -34.20
C ARG A 133 -13.82 -0.49 -32.75
N ALA A 134 -12.63 -0.03 -32.36
CA ALA A 134 -12.23 -0.02 -30.96
C ALA A 134 -13.12 0.95 -30.19
N CYS A 135 -13.39 0.67 -28.93
CA CYS A 135 -14.04 1.66 -28.06
C CYS A 135 -13.04 2.76 -27.70
N PRO A 136 -13.55 3.96 -27.32
CA PRO A 136 -12.70 4.97 -26.73
C PRO A 136 -11.94 4.39 -25.53
N PRO A 137 -10.65 4.70 -25.36
CA PRO A 137 -9.94 4.38 -24.13
C PRO A 137 -10.67 5.00 -22.92
N GLU A 138 -10.51 4.39 -21.75
CA GLU A 138 -10.93 4.98 -20.48
C GLU A 138 -10.32 6.38 -20.31
N ASP A 139 -11.05 7.27 -19.65
CA ASP A 139 -10.65 8.66 -19.37
C ASP A 139 -10.24 9.48 -20.62
N SER A 140 -10.79 9.17 -21.80
CA SER A 140 -10.50 9.93 -23.02
C SER A 140 -11.18 11.30 -23.10
N GLY A 141 -11.86 11.76 -22.05
CA GLY A 141 -12.47 13.09 -21.96
C GLY A 141 -13.78 13.19 -22.73
N GLY A 142 -14.56 12.11 -22.69
CA GLY A 142 -15.85 11.98 -23.37
C GLY A 142 -15.74 12.06 -24.89
N VAL A 143 -16.88 12.23 -25.55
CA VAL A 143 -16.97 12.24 -27.03
C VAL A 143 -16.06 13.32 -27.65
N CYS A 144 -15.89 14.46 -26.98
CA CYS A 144 -15.05 15.55 -27.47
C CYS A 144 -13.56 15.20 -27.38
N GLY A 145 -13.09 14.71 -26.24
CA GLY A 145 -11.69 14.34 -26.06
C GLY A 145 -11.30 13.16 -26.96
N TYR A 146 -12.17 12.16 -27.11
CA TYR A 146 -11.90 11.06 -28.04
C TYR A 146 -11.79 11.51 -29.51
N ARG A 147 -12.59 12.50 -29.94
CA ARG A 147 -12.44 13.06 -31.29
C ARG A 147 -11.11 13.83 -31.46
N GLN A 148 -10.65 14.52 -30.42
CA GLN A 148 -9.36 15.21 -30.43
C GLN A 148 -8.22 14.20 -30.52
N LEU A 149 -8.29 13.12 -29.73
CA LEU A 149 -7.39 11.98 -29.80
C LEU A 149 -7.30 11.42 -31.23
N LEU A 150 -8.43 11.07 -31.84
CA LEU A 150 -8.44 10.52 -33.21
C LEU A 150 -7.87 11.52 -34.23
N ALA A 151 -8.16 12.81 -34.09
CA ALA A 151 -7.64 13.85 -34.97
C ALA A 151 -6.11 13.99 -34.84
N ALA A 152 -5.59 13.97 -33.62
CA ALA A 152 -4.15 14.04 -33.36
C ALA A 152 -3.43 12.79 -33.86
N LEU A 153 -3.99 11.60 -33.67
CA LEU A 153 -3.40 10.35 -34.15
C LEU A 153 -3.41 10.22 -35.68
N ALA A 154 -4.39 10.83 -36.37
CA ALA A 154 -4.47 10.81 -37.82
C ALA A 154 -3.42 11.71 -38.52
N ASP A 155 -2.85 12.70 -37.82
CA ASP A 155 -1.84 13.62 -38.34
C ASP A 155 -0.52 13.51 -37.56
N PRO A 156 0.51 12.82 -38.12
CA PRO A 156 1.83 12.71 -37.51
C PRO A 156 2.55 14.03 -37.24
N HIS A 157 2.07 15.15 -37.81
CA HIS A 157 2.61 16.49 -37.57
C HIS A 157 1.79 17.31 -36.56
N HIS A 158 0.71 16.75 -36.01
CA HIS A 158 -0.07 17.40 -34.96
C HIS A 158 0.79 17.58 -33.71
N GLU A 159 0.70 18.74 -33.05
CA GLU A 159 1.55 19.08 -31.89
C GLU A 159 1.41 18.06 -30.75
N GLU A 160 0.21 17.51 -30.57
CA GLU A 160 -0.11 16.51 -29.55
C GLU A 160 0.03 15.04 -30.02
N HIS A 161 0.44 14.79 -31.27
CA HIS A 161 0.50 13.43 -31.83
C HIS A 161 1.36 12.49 -30.98
N ALA A 162 2.56 12.93 -30.60
CA ALA A 162 3.50 12.12 -29.82
C ALA A 162 2.95 11.80 -28.41
N GLY A 163 2.36 12.79 -27.74
CA GLY A 163 1.79 12.60 -26.40
C GLY A 163 0.59 11.66 -26.41
N TYR A 164 -0.31 11.80 -27.38
CA TYR A 164 -1.44 10.89 -27.51
C TYR A 164 -1.01 9.48 -27.92
N ARG A 165 0.02 9.32 -28.76
CA ARG A 165 0.53 8.00 -29.16
C ARG A 165 1.21 7.26 -28.01
N GLU A 166 1.98 7.98 -27.20
CA GLU A 166 2.54 7.44 -25.95
C GLU A 166 1.41 7.00 -25.00
N TRP A 167 0.36 7.81 -24.88
CA TRP A 167 -0.77 7.53 -23.97
C TRP A 167 -1.61 6.31 -24.38
N VAL A 168 -2.02 6.19 -25.65
CA VAL A 168 -2.83 5.04 -26.10
C VAL A 168 -2.02 3.79 -26.44
N GLY A 169 -0.70 3.94 -26.56
CA GLY A 169 0.22 2.88 -26.96
C GLY A 169 0.37 2.74 -28.48
N GLU A 170 1.52 2.21 -28.89
CA GLU A 170 1.94 2.10 -30.30
C GLU A 170 1.09 1.14 -31.13
N ASP A 171 0.37 0.21 -30.49
CA ASP A 171 -0.48 -0.79 -31.16
C ASP A 171 -1.96 -0.39 -31.23
N TYR A 172 -2.34 0.78 -30.71
CA TYR A 172 -3.74 1.23 -30.72
C TYR A 172 -4.23 1.56 -32.12
N ASP A 173 -5.31 0.90 -32.54
CA ASP A 173 -6.01 1.12 -33.81
C ASP A 173 -7.50 1.30 -33.53
N SER A 174 -8.01 2.52 -33.78
CA SER A 174 -9.40 2.87 -33.54
C SER A 174 -10.40 2.09 -34.40
N GLU A 175 -9.96 1.47 -35.50
CA GLU A 175 -10.82 0.68 -36.38
C GLU A 175 -10.81 -0.81 -36.05
N ARG A 176 -9.86 -1.26 -35.22
CA ARG A 176 -9.66 -2.69 -34.92
C ARG A 176 -10.68 -3.19 -33.90
N PHE A 177 -11.41 -4.24 -34.27
CA PHE A 177 -12.25 -5.00 -33.35
C PHE A 177 -12.40 -6.46 -33.82
N ASP A 178 -12.30 -7.40 -32.89
CA ASP A 178 -12.55 -8.83 -33.13
C ASP A 178 -13.58 -9.35 -32.10
N PRO A 179 -14.78 -9.82 -32.51
CA PRO A 179 -15.74 -10.36 -31.56
C PRO A 179 -15.23 -11.62 -30.82
N GLN A 180 -14.27 -12.36 -31.40
CA GLN A 180 -13.71 -13.56 -30.76
C GLN A 180 -12.71 -13.24 -29.64
N SER A 181 -12.17 -12.02 -29.60
CA SER A 181 -11.25 -11.61 -28.53
C SER A 181 -11.98 -11.19 -27.24
N VAL A 182 -13.30 -10.98 -27.31
CA VAL A 182 -14.10 -10.59 -26.14
C VAL A 182 -14.22 -11.76 -25.18
N LYS A 183 -13.70 -11.58 -23.97
CA LYS A 183 -13.86 -12.50 -22.84
C LYS A 183 -14.90 -11.93 -21.90
N PHE A 184 -15.91 -12.72 -21.58
CA PHE A 184 -16.90 -12.34 -20.59
C PHE A 184 -16.54 -12.97 -19.26
N GLU A 185 -16.51 -12.13 -18.23
CA GLU A 185 -16.31 -12.54 -16.85
C GLU A 185 -17.61 -13.06 -16.24
N ASP A 186 -17.51 -13.74 -15.10
CA ASP A 186 -18.67 -14.14 -14.31
C ASP A 186 -19.22 -12.90 -13.57
N PRO A 187 -20.47 -12.48 -13.83
CA PRO A 187 -21.06 -11.34 -13.12
C PRO A 187 -21.11 -11.52 -11.61
N GLN A 188 -21.18 -12.76 -11.10
CA GLN A 188 -21.10 -13.03 -9.66
C GLN A 188 -19.69 -12.84 -9.13
N GLN A 189 -18.66 -13.23 -9.89
CA GLN A 189 -17.27 -12.96 -9.51
C GLN A 189 -17.00 -11.45 -9.48
N ARG A 190 -17.52 -10.72 -10.47
CA ARG A 190 -17.45 -9.26 -10.51
C ARG A 190 -18.29 -8.63 -9.38
N TRP A 191 -19.46 -9.18 -9.06
CA TRP A 191 -20.26 -8.76 -7.91
C TRP A 191 -19.44 -8.91 -6.63
N ASN A 192 -18.82 -10.08 -6.43
CA ASN A 192 -18.03 -10.35 -5.25
C ASN A 192 -16.84 -9.39 -5.15
N TYR A 193 -16.17 -9.10 -6.25
CA TYR A 193 -15.12 -8.09 -6.28
C TYR A 193 -15.61 -6.68 -5.90
N VAL A 194 -16.83 -6.29 -6.33
CA VAL A 194 -17.35 -4.93 -6.14
C VAL A 194 -18.04 -4.74 -4.78
N PHE A 195 -18.59 -5.79 -4.19
CA PHE A 195 -19.49 -5.67 -3.04
C PHE A 195 -19.33 -6.75 -1.96
N ASP A 196 -18.46 -7.76 -2.16
CA ASP A 196 -18.18 -8.79 -1.16
C ASP A 196 -16.79 -8.49 -0.57
N ASP A 197 -16.76 -8.14 0.71
CA ASP A 197 -15.52 -7.92 1.46
C ASP A 197 -14.79 -9.26 1.64
N GLY A 198 -14.13 -9.73 0.58
CA GLY A 198 -13.01 -10.67 0.64
C GLY A 198 -13.30 -12.18 0.69
N GLU A 199 -13.91 -12.77 -0.34
CA GLU A 199 -13.65 -14.20 -0.68
C GLU A 199 -13.63 -14.44 -2.20
N ALA A 200 -12.45 -14.26 -2.81
CA ALA A 200 -12.16 -14.85 -4.11
C ALA A 200 -11.97 -16.37 -3.97
N VAL A 201 -12.72 -17.16 -4.74
CA VAL A 201 -12.62 -18.62 -4.78
C VAL A 201 -11.30 -19.01 -5.48
N TRP A 202 -10.29 -19.33 -4.68
CA TRP A 202 -9.07 -20.00 -5.12
C TRP A 202 -9.30 -21.51 -5.20
N ASP A 203 -8.74 -22.13 -6.23
CA ASP A 203 -8.87 -23.54 -6.64
C ASP A 203 -8.86 -24.55 -5.47
N GLU A 204 -9.81 -25.50 -5.49
CA GLU A 204 -9.96 -26.58 -4.49
C GLU A 204 -8.74 -27.52 -4.53
N GLY A 205 -7.69 -27.11 -3.84
CA GLY A 205 -6.43 -27.83 -3.70
C GLY A 205 -5.38 -27.08 -2.86
N SER A 206 -5.59 -25.81 -2.55
CA SER A 206 -4.75 -25.02 -1.65
C SER A 206 -5.23 -25.16 -0.19
N PRO A 207 -4.35 -25.45 0.79
CA PRO A 207 -4.72 -25.59 2.20
C PRO A 207 -4.87 -24.22 2.91
N TRP A 208 -5.45 -23.23 2.22
CA TRP A 208 -5.52 -21.86 2.71
C TRP A 208 -6.97 -21.39 2.79
N VAL A 209 -7.32 -20.75 3.90
CA VAL A 209 -8.64 -20.19 4.20
C VAL A 209 -8.49 -18.66 4.12
N PRO A 210 -9.22 -17.98 3.21
CA PRO A 210 -9.23 -16.52 3.17
C PRO A 210 -9.80 -15.91 4.47
N GLY A 211 -9.26 -14.78 4.91
CA GLY A 211 -9.81 -13.98 6.03
C GLY A 211 -9.20 -14.22 7.42
N ALA A 212 -8.23 -15.12 7.56
CA ALA A 212 -7.34 -15.15 8.72
C ALA A 212 -6.03 -14.45 8.34
N SER A 213 -5.64 -13.41 9.07
CA SER A 213 -4.25 -12.95 9.00
C SER A 213 -3.38 -14.07 9.55
N VAL A 214 -2.59 -14.66 8.67
CA VAL A 214 -1.65 -15.71 9.04
C VAL A 214 -0.28 -15.25 8.59
N ILE A 215 0.46 -14.66 9.52
CA ILE A 215 1.89 -14.48 9.37
C ILE A 215 2.51 -15.87 9.26
N GLU A 216 3.15 -16.14 8.13
CA GLU A 216 3.86 -17.39 7.92
C GLU A 216 5.11 -17.47 8.79
N GLY A 217 5.42 -18.67 9.31
CA GLY A 217 6.63 -18.91 10.10
C GLY A 217 6.43 -19.03 11.61
N GLU A 218 5.20 -19.33 12.06
CA GLU A 218 4.78 -19.48 13.47
C GLU A 218 5.33 -18.40 14.44
N PHE A 219 5.57 -17.19 13.94
CA PHE A 219 5.87 -16.04 14.79
C PHE A 219 4.71 -15.82 15.75
N THR A 220 5.02 -15.76 17.04
CA THR A 220 4.03 -15.35 18.03
C THR A 220 3.65 -13.89 17.80
N SER A 221 2.48 -13.50 18.30
CA SER A 221 2.06 -12.11 18.19
C SER A 221 3.02 -11.16 18.95
N GLU A 222 3.60 -11.61 20.06
CA GLU A 222 4.64 -10.86 20.80
C GLU A 222 5.90 -10.65 19.96
N GLU A 223 6.40 -11.69 19.28
CA GLU A 223 7.53 -11.58 18.36
C GLU A 223 7.25 -10.63 17.19
N SER A 224 6.07 -10.72 16.59
CA SER A 224 5.62 -9.81 15.54
C SER A 224 5.60 -8.35 16.02
N ALA A 225 5.14 -8.11 17.25
CA ALA A 225 5.14 -6.78 17.87
C ALA A 225 6.57 -6.23 18.03
N ILE A 226 7.48 -7.07 18.52
CA ILE A 226 8.89 -6.72 18.71
C ILE A 226 9.54 -6.40 17.37
N LEU A 227 9.25 -7.18 16.32
CA LEU A 227 9.79 -6.97 14.98
C LEU A 227 9.29 -5.67 14.33
N LEU A 228 8.04 -5.26 14.60
CA LEU A 228 7.51 -3.99 14.10
C LEU A 228 8.10 -2.79 14.86
N MET A 229 8.18 -2.87 16.19
CA MET A 229 8.50 -1.73 17.05
C MET A 229 9.99 -1.57 17.35
N THR A 230 10.69 -2.66 17.60
CA THR A 230 12.10 -2.70 18.02
C THR A 230 12.84 -3.85 17.33
N PRO A 231 12.91 -3.87 15.98
CA PRO A 231 13.46 -5.00 15.20
C PRO A 231 14.92 -5.36 15.50
N PHE A 232 15.67 -4.45 16.12
CA PHE A 232 17.08 -4.66 16.51
C PHE A 232 17.30 -4.61 18.02
N GLY A 233 16.21 -4.64 18.79
CA GLY A 233 16.24 -4.73 20.25
C GLY A 233 16.82 -6.05 20.74
N SER A 234 17.23 -6.10 22.00
CA SER A 234 17.82 -7.32 22.57
C SER A 234 16.84 -8.49 22.61
N ALA A 235 15.53 -8.22 22.65
CA ALA A 235 14.47 -9.23 22.59
C ALA A 235 14.05 -9.61 21.16
N SER A 236 14.60 -8.97 20.13
CA SER A 236 14.20 -9.23 18.74
C SER A 236 14.51 -10.68 18.33
N PRO A 237 13.57 -11.38 17.67
CA PRO A 237 13.86 -12.66 17.05
C PRO A 237 14.76 -12.51 15.82
N LEU A 238 14.78 -11.32 15.18
CA LEU A 238 15.68 -11.03 14.07
C LEU A 238 17.11 -10.81 14.55
N ILE A 239 18.04 -11.62 14.02
CA ILE A 239 19.48 -11.44 14.18
C ILE A 239 20.05 -10.93 12.86
N LEU A 240 20.63 -9.73 12.90
CA LEU A 240 21.44 -9.20 11.80
C LEU A 240 22.90 -9.64 11.98
N ASN A 241 23.30 -10.74 11.34
CA ASN A 241 24.65 -11.28 11.43
C ASN A 241 25.62 -10.50 10.53
N THR A 242 26.39 -9.60 11.13
CA THR A 242 27.39 -8.79 10.40
C THR A 242 28.84 -9.18 10.70
N GLU A 243 29.06 -10.37 11.27
CA GLU A 243 30.39 -10.87 11.63
C GLU A 243 30.95 -11.76 10.50
N HIS A 244 31.10 -11.17 9.32
CA HIS A 244 31.62 -11.82 8.11
C HIS A 244 32.78 -11.00 7.50
N PRO A 245 33.57 -11.56 6.57
CA PRO A 245 34.60 -10.81 5.85
C PRO A 245 34.03 -9.59 5.11
N ASP A 246 34.82 -8.52 4.99
CA ASP A 246 34.39 -7.26 4.39
C ASP A 246 33.92 -7.46 2.92
N GLU A 247 34.54 -8.39 2.19
CA GLU A 247 34.21 -8.71 0.80
C GLU A 247 32.77 -9.24 0.61
N LEU A 248 32.18 -9.84 1.66
CA LEU A 248 30.79 -10.25 1.61
C LEU A 248 29.87 -9.03 1.51
N PHE A 249 30.13 -8.02 2.34
CA PHE A 249 29.29 -6.82 2.42
C PHE A 249 29.54 -5.83 1.29
N GLU A 250 30.71 -5.86 0.64
CA GLU A 250 30.99 -5.06 -0.56
C GLU A 250 30.15 -5.51 -1.78
N GLN A 251 29.46 -6.65 -1.71
CA GLN A 251 28.47 -7.04 -2.73
C GLN A 251 27.14 -6.29 -2.59
N ALA A 252 26.86 -5.65 -1.45
CA ALA A 252 25.68 -4.82 -1.27
C ALA A 252 25.90 -3.44 -1.93
N PRO A 253 25.14 -3.08 -2.99
CA PRO A 253 25.38 -1.85 -3.74
C PRO A 253 25.44 -0.59 -2.87
N LEU A 254 24.51 -0.44 -1.92
CA LEU A 254 24.46 0.75 -1.08
C LEU A 254 25.68 0.87 -0.16
N VAL A 255 26.18 -0.26 0.35
CA VAL A 255 27.36 -0.31 1.23
C VAL A 255 28.62 0.01 0.43
N ALA A 256 28.80 -0.63 -0.74
CA ALA A 256 29.93 -0.37 -1.63
C ALA A 256 29.98 1.10 -2.08
N ASN A 257 28.84 1.66 -2.50
CA ASN A 257 28.73 3.03 -2.96
C ASN A 257 28.97 4.03 -1.82
N SER A 258 28.43 3.76 -0.63
CA SER A 258 28.67 4.57 0.58
C SER A 258 30.14 4.57 0.98
N LEU A 259 30.79 3.40 0.97
CA LEU A 259 32.20 3.27 1.29
C LEU A 259 33.09 4.01 0.28
N CYS A 260 32.77 3.91 -1.01
CA CYS A 260 33.43 4.68 -2.07
C CYS A 260 33.28 6.19 -1.85
N TYR A 261 32.06 6.66 -1.57
CA TYR A 261 31.77 8.06 -1.25
C TYR A 261 32.60 8.57 -0.07
N LEU A 262 32.65 7.82 1.04
CA LEU A 262 33.43 8.21 2.23
C LEU A 262 34.94 8.20 1.94
N ARG A 263 35.45 7.22 1.20
CA ARG A 263 36.86 7.12 0.79
C ARG A 263 37.27 8.30 -0.10
N LEU A 264 36.43 8.69 -1.06
CA LEU A 264 36.67 9.88 -1.89
C LEU A 264 36.60 11.18 -1.08
N LEU A 265 35.61 11.30 -0.18
CA LEU A 265 35.49 12.46 0.70
C LEU A 265 36.72 12.61 1.60
N ALA A 266 37.25 11.51 2.15
CA ALA A 266 38.47 11.51 2.96
C ALA A 266 39.68 12.11 2.21
N GLN A 267 39.78 11.89 0.89
CA GLN A 267 40.85 12.41 0.04
C GLN A 267 40.67 13.90 -0.33
N ARG A 268 39.46 14.44 -0.18
CA ARG A 268 39.08 15.80 -0.58
C ARG A 268 38.71 16.68 0.60
N GLU A 269 38.86 16.20 1.83
CA GLU A 269 38.40 16.87 3.04
C GLU A 269 39.23 18.14 3.36
N PRO A 270 38.59 19.29 3.64
CA PRO A 270 37.16 19.55 3.54
C PRO A 270 36.66 19.73 2.10
N LEU A 271 35.58 19.04 1.75
CA LEU A 271 34.92 19.23 0.46
C LEU A 271 34.07 20.50 0.50
N LYS A 272 34.38 21.47 -0.36
CA LYS A 272 33.58 22.70 -0.45
C LYS A 272 32.28 22.42 -1.21
N LEU A 273 31.15 22.59 -0.54
CA LEU A 273 29.82 22.46 -1.14
C LEU A 273 29.50 23.68 -2.02
N THR A 274 28.50 23.53 -2.88
CA THR A 274 27.91 24.65 -3.62
C THR A 274 27.24 25.64 -2.65
N GLN A 275 26.88 26.84 -3.12
CA GLN A 275 26.18 27.83 -2.30
C GLN A 275 24.84 27.30 -1.75
N ARG A 276 24.17 26.40 -2.49
CA ARG A 276 22.93 25.75 -2.06
C ARG A 276 23.15 24.53 -1.18
N GLY A 277 24.40 24.18 -0.88
CA GLY A 277 24.74 23.04 -0.04
C GLY A 277 24.92 21.72 -0.78
N TYR A 278 24.72 21.65 -2.09
CA TYR A 278 24.93 20.43 -2.87
C TYR A 278 26.42 20.06 -3.06
N LEU A 279 26.67 18.79 -3.34
CA LEU A 279 27.91 18.23 -3.83
C LEU A 279 28.37 18.95 -5.11
N PRO A 280 29.65 19.34 -5.20
CA PRO A 280 30.16 20.05 -6.36
C PRO A 280 30.35 19.09 -7.56
N ARG A 281 30.16 19.61 -8.77
CA ARG A 281 30.25 18.85 -10.04
C ARG A 281 31.53 18.01 -10.21
N HIS A 282 32.67 18.49 -9.73
CA HIS A 282 33.92 17.71 -9.82
C HIS A 282 33.88 16.44 -8.95
N PHE A 283 33.24 16.52 -7.79
CA PHE A 283 33.09 15.37 -6.90
C PHE A 283 32.08 14.35 -7.46
N LEU A 284 31.01 14.83 -8.10
CA LEU A 284 30.09 13.96 -8.85
C LEU A 284 30.80 13.21 -9.99
N ALA A 285 31.73 13.86 -10.68
CA ALA A 285 32.54 13.22 -11.71
C ALA A 285 33.48 12.15 -11.14
N GLU A 286 34.02 12.36 -9.93
CA GLU A 286 34.83 11.35 -9.23
C GLU A 286 33.99 10.14 -8.79
N LEU A 287 32.78 10.36 -8.25
CA LEU A 287 31.85 9.28 -7.89
C LEU A 287 31.45 8.44 -9.10
N PHE A 288 31.13 9.11 -10.23
CA PHE A 288 30.76 8.44 -11.48
C PHE A 288 31.93 7.64 -12.06
N ALA A 289 33.14 8.21 -12.06
CA ALA A 289 34.34 7.52 -12.53
C ALA A 289 34.73 6.31 -11.65
N ALA A 290 34.30 6.32 -10.38
CA ALA A 290 34.47 5.21 -9.45
C ALA A 290 33.28 4.23 -9.45
N GLU A 291 32.32 4.38 -10.37
CA GLU A 291 31.11 3.56 -10.52
C GLU A 291 30.21 3.54 -9.27
N ALA A 292 30.43 4.43 -8.30
CA ALA A 292 29.58 4.57 -7.11
C ALA A 292 28.23 5.23 -7.43
N ILE A 293 28.18 5.93 -8.57
CA ILE A 293 26.94 6.40 -9.19
C ILE A 293 26.99 6.07 -10.69
N SER A 294 25.88 5.59 -11.23
CA SER A 294 25.71 5.23 -12.64
C SER A 294 24.51 5.94 -13.27
N GLU A 295 23.58 6.47 -12.46
CA GLU A 295 22.40 7.19 -12.92
C GLU A 295 22.72 8.63 -13.31
N THR A 296 22.36 8.97 -14.54
CA THR A 296 22.50 10.28 -15.14
C THR A 296 21.18 10.60 -15.82
N ASP A 297 20.45 11.58 -15.28
CA ASP A 297 19.20 12.17 -15.79
C ASP A 297 18.47 11.39 -16.90
N TYR A 298 17.33 10.78 -16.56
CA TYR A 298 16.59 9.71 -17.27
C TYR A 298 16.30 9.90 -18.76
N TRP A 299 16.59 11.06 -19.33
CA TRP A 299 16.18 11.44 -20.67
C TRP A 299 17.32 11.64 -21.68
N ILE A 300 18.61 11.80 -21.28
CA ILE A 300 19.61 12.34 -22.23
C ILE A 300 21.05 11.76 -22.19
N ARG A 301 21.65 11.28 -21.07
CA ARG A 301 23.13 11.01 -21.06
C ARG A 301 23.68 9.88 -20.16
N ARG A 302 23.53 8.60 -20.52
CA ARG A 302 24.10 7.46 -19.75
C ARG A 302 25.64 7.39 -19.67
N ASP A 303 26.38 8.17 -20.46
CA ASP A 303 27.83 8.08 -20.63
C ASP A 303 28.63 9.21 -19.96
N GLN A 304 27.97 10.15 -19.27
CA GLN A 304 28.61 11.35 -18.71
C GLN A 304 28.18 11.61 -17.28
N PRO A 305 29.08 12.06 -16.39
CA PRO A 305 28.72 12.34 -14.99
C PRO A 305 27.64 13.43 -14.89
N PRO A 306 26.79 13.36 -13.84
CA PRO A 306 25.70 14.31 -13.66
C PRO A 306 26.22 15.75 -13.49
N ALA A 307 25.48 16.72 -14.02
CA ALA A 307 25.89 18.12 -13.99
C ALA A 307 25.67 18.76 -12.61
N LYS A 308 24.62 18.35 -11.91
CA LYS A 308 24.23 18.75 -10.56
C LYS A 308 23.82 17.51 -9.75
N GLU A 309 23.89 17.62 -8.42
CA GLU A 309 23.50 16.52 -7.53
C GLU A 309 22.03 16.10 -7.73
N ALA A 310 21.13 17.07 -7.92
CA ALA A 310 19.71 16.81 -8.18
C ALA A 310 19.42 16.02 -9.48
N ASP A 311 20.41 15.93 -10.39
CA ASP A 311 20.30 15.16 -11.63
C ASP A 311 20.68 13.67 -11.41
N SER A 312 21.04 13.27 -10.19
CA SER A 312 21.41 11.91 -9.80
C SER A 312 20.84 11.54 -8.43
N ARG A 313 19.88 10.60 -8.44
CA ARG A 313 19.23 10.08 -7.23
C ARG A 313 20.25 9.43 -6.29
N GLN A 314 21.13 8.60 -6.85
CA GLN A 314 22.21 7.94 -6.12
C GLN A 314 23.15 8.94 -5.43
N ALA A 315 23.53 10.03 -6.11
CA ALA A 315 24.38 11.06 -5.50
C ALA A 315 23.68 11.78 -4.33
N SER A 316 22.39 12.09 -4.51
CA SER A 316 21.56 12.71 -3.47
C SER A 316 21.41 11.78 -2.26
N LEU A 317 21.16 10.49 -2.49
CA LEU A 317 21.05 9.48 -1.44
C LEU A 317 22.37 9.30 -0.67
N LEU A 318 23.52 9.23 -1.36
CA LEU A 318 24.83 9.11 -0.70
C LEU A 318 25.14 10.34 0.18
N HIS A 319 24.78 11.54 -0.29
CA HIS A 319 24.95 12.76 0.49
C HIS A 319 24.02 12.79 1.72
N LEU A 320 22.76 12.37 1.55
CA LEU A 320 21.77 12.25 2.61
C LEU A 320 22.20 11.24 3.67
N ILE A 321 22.63 10.03 3.25
CA ILE A 321 23.19 8.99 4.13
C ILE A 321 24.38 9.55 4.90
N GLY A 322 25.28 10.24 4.18
CA GLY A 322 26.42 10.90 4.78
C GLY A 322 26.01 11.78 5.97
N ASP A 323 25.00 12.63 5.80
CA ASP A 323 24.54 13.56 6.83
C ASP A 323 23.70 12.86 7.91
N LYS A 324 22.58 12.25 7.52
CA LYS A 324 21.55 11.72 8.42
C LYS A 324 21.95 10.42 9.12
N ALA A 325 22.88 9.63 8.56
CA ALA A 325 23.48 8.50 9.27
C ALA A 325 24.70 8.92 10.13
N GLY A 326 25.03 10.21 10.21
CA GLY A 326 26.08 10.76 11.08
C GLY A 326 27.50 10.39 10.65
N LEU A 327 27.72 10.14 9.36
CA LEU A 327 29.01 9.77 8.77
C LEU A 327 29.80 11.01 8.33
N THR A 328 29.10 12.09 8.03
CA THR A 328 29.63 13.39 7.63
C THR A 328 29.01 14.50 8.49
N ARG A 329 29.60 15.69 8.41
CA ARG A 329 29.07 16.90 9.04
C ARG A 329 29.35 18.11 8.18
N LYS A 330 28.40 19.04 8.14
CA LYS A 330 28.54 20.31 7.43
C LYS A 330 28.97 21.41 8.39
N HIS A 331 29.99 22.19 8.00
CA HIS A 331 30.48 23.33 8.77
C HIS A 331 30.91 24.47 7.82
N HIS A 332 30.27 25.64 7.92
CA HIS A 332 30.49 26.79 7.03
C HIS A 332 30.53 26.46 5.52
N GLY A 333 29.55 25.68 5.04
CA GLY A 333 29.45 25.29 3.63
C GLY A 333 30.51 24.29 3.16
N LYS A 334 31.19 23.63 4.10
CA LYS A 334 32.15 22.57 3.83
C LYS A 334 31.70 21.27 4.48
N LEU A 335 31.94 20.16 3.79
CA LEU A 335 31.64 18.82 4.25
C LEU A 335 32.90 18.16 4.79
N HIS A 336 32.74 17.51 5.94
CA HIS A 336 33.78 16.84 6.69
C HIS A 336 33.33 15.43 7.07
N LEU A 337 34.26 14.51 7.27
CA LEU A 337 33.96 13.23 7.90
C LEU A 337 33.77 13.42 9.41
N THR A 338 32.79 12.73 9.98
CA THR A 338 32.72 12.59 11.44
C THR A 338 33.78 11.58 11.90
N ARG A 339 33.95 11.46 13.23
CA ARG A 339 34.78 10.40 13.80
C ARG A 339 34.30 9.00 13.37
N ARG A 340 32.97 8.80 13.29
CA ARG A 340 32.36 7.55 12.85
C ARG A 340 32.65 7.28 11.37
N GLY A 341 32.36 8.24 10.49
CA GLY A 341 32.63 8.10 9.05
C GLY A 341 34.11 7.83 8.76
N ARG A 342 35.02 8.51 9.47
CA ARG A 342 36.45 8.23 9.38
C ARG A 342 36.82 6.82 9.82
N GLY A 343 36.20 6.33 10.89
CA GLY A 343 36.44 4.97 11.40
C GLY A 343 36.18 3.88 10.36
N PHE A 344 35.15 4.04 9.52
CA PHE A 344 34.83 3.10 8.44
C PHE A 344 35.78 3.16 7.25
N VAL A 345 36.47 4.28 7.05
CA VAL A 345 37.45 4.44 5.96
C VAL A 345 38.85 3.96 6.35
N GLU A 346 39.24 4.19 7.61
CA GLU A 346 40.62 3.99 8.07
C GLU A 346 40.86 2.62 8.73
N SER A 347 39.80 1.86 9.06
CA SER A 347 39.91 0.58 9.77
C SER A 347 39.49 -0.58 8.86
N GLU A 348 40.33 -1.59 8.75
CA GLU A 348 39.98 -2.88 8.12
C GLU A 348 38.98 -3.66 8.98
N GLY A 349 38.16 -4.52 8.37
CA GLY A 349 37.20 -5.37 9.06
C GLY A 349 36.01 -4.62 9.64
N LYS A 350 35.63 -3.48 9.03
CA LYS A 350 34.54 -2.61 9.50
C LYS A 350 33.39 -2.47 8.52
N THR A 351 33.42 -3.16 7.38
CA THR A 351 32.34 -3.08 6.38
C THR A 351 31.07 -3.74 6.89
N GLY A 352 31.15 -4.84 7.65
CA GLY A 352 29.98 -5.42 8.33
C GLY A 352 29.32 -4.47 9.34
N ALA A 353 30.13 -3.72 10.09
CA ALA A 353 29.61 -2.69 11.00
C ALA A 353 28.99 -1.50 10.26
N LEU A 354 29.51 -1.13 9.08
CA LEU A 354 28.88 -0.14 8.20
C LEU A 354 27.55 -0.67 7.65
N TYR A 355 27.51 -1.94 7.22
CA TYR A 355 26.30 -2.61 6.75
C TYR A 355 25.20 -2.53 7.82
N ARG A 356 25.49 -2.98 9.06
CA ARG A 356 24.55 -2.90 10.18
C ARG A 356 24.04 -1.47 10.38
N HIS A 357 24.95 -0.50 10.46
CA HIS A 357 24.62 0.91 10.69
C HIS A 357 23.71 1.48 9.59
N LEU A 358 23.99 1.17 8.33
CA LEU A 358 23.16 1.62 7.20
C LEU A 358 21.82 0.89 7.15
N PHE A 359 21.79 -0.42 7.42
CA PHE A 359 20.58 -1.24 7.41
C PHE A 359 19.59 -0.75 8.48
N GLU A 360 20.04 -0.63 9.73
CA GLU A 360 19.23 -0.12 10.84
C GLU A 360 18.69 1.28 10.54
N TRP A 361 19.56 2.18 10.07
CA TRP A 361 19.15 3.54 9.69
C TRP A 361 18.12 3.54 8.55
N HIS A 362 18.31 2.70 7.53
CA HIS A 362 17.46 2.65 6.35
C HIS A 362 16.05 2.13 6.66
N VAL A 363 15.90 1.18 7.58
CA VAL A 363 14.57 0.65 7.92
C VAL A 363 13.88 1.44 9.02
N THR A 364 14.61 2.11 9.92
CA THR A 364 14.00 2.79 11.09
C THR A 364 13.92 4.30 10.98
N ARG A 365 14.70 4.95 10.11
CA ARG A 365 14.83 6.43 10.08
C ARG A 365 14.71 7.04 8.68
N TYR A 366 15.08 6.30 7.64
CA TYR A 366 14.94 6.76 6.27
C TYR A 366 13.53 6.45 5.77
N SER A 367 12.81 7.44 5.25
CA SER A 367 11.49 7.20 4.67
C SER A 367 11.63 6.61 3.28
N TRP A 368 11.08 5.41 3.06
CA TRP A 368 11.10 4.80 1.72
C TRP A 368 10.24 5.57 0.70
N ALA A 369 9.33 6.42 1.17
CA ALA A 369 8.54 7.31 0.31
C ALA A 369 9.38 8.35 -0.43
N ASP A 370 10.54 8.75 0.14
CA ASP A 370 11.46 9.66 -0.53
C ASP A 370 11.97 9.10 -1.88
N GLU A 371 11.86 7.79 -2.08
CA GLU A 371 12.39 7.09 -3.24
C GLU A 371 11.46 7.08 -4.46
N ASP A 372 10.15 7.27 -4.27
CA ASP A 372 9.15 7.29 -5.35
C ASP A 372 8.19 8.48 -5.28
N ARG A 373 8.26 9.29 -4.22
CA ARG A 373 7.36 10.44 -3.97
C ARG A 373 5.89 10.05 -3.88
N MET A 374 5.60 8.79 -3.58
CA MET A 374 4.27 8.32 -3.19
C MET A 374 4.11 8.50 -1.67
N PRO A 375 2.88 8.50 -1.12
CA PRO A 375 2.64 8.66 0.32
C PRO A 375 3.45 7.69 1.20
N GLU A 376 3.73 8.09 2.43
CA GLU A 376 4.39 7.22 3.39
C GLU A 376 3.49 6.04 3.77
N SER A 377 4.05 4.83 3.83
CA SER A 377 3.38 3.67 4.43
C SER A 377 4.30 3.09 5.51
N PRO A 378 4.21 3.62 6.75
CA PRO A 378 5.05 3.23 7.88
C PRO A 378 4.98 1.74 8.19
N LEU A 379 3.80 1.13 8.06
CA LEU A 379 3.60 -0.27 8.39
C LEU A 379 4.21 -1.20 7.32
N LEU A 380 4.15 -0.83 6.03
CA LEU A 380 4.86 -1.55 4.96
C LEU A 380 6.38 -1.56 5.21
N GLN A 381 6.92 -0.42 5.65
CA GLN A 381 8.33 -0.31 5.98
C GLN A 381 8.67 -1.05 7.29
N ALA A 382 7.82 -0.97 8.31
CA ALA A 382 8.03 -1.66 9.59
C ALA A 382 7.97 -3.19 9.43
N GLY A 383 7.11 -3.70 8.56
CA GLY A 383 7.01 -5.13 8.25
C GLY A 383 8.08 -5.65 7.30
N PHE A 384 9.19 -4.92 7.06
CA PHE A 384 10.28 -5.36 6.15
C PHE A 384 10.78 -6.78 6.44
N TRP A 385 10.78 -7.16 7.72
CA TRP A 385 11.22 -8.46 8.21
C TRP A 385 10.41 -9.60 7.58
N TYR A 386 9.12 -9.40 7.34
CA TYR A 386 8.25 -10.42 6.75
C TYR A 386 8.55 -10.60 5.27
N GLY A 387 8.82 -9.52 4.54
CA GLY A 387 9.33 -9.60 3.17
C GLY A 387 10.63 -10.38 3.06
N LEU A 388 11.57 -10.15 3.99
CA LEU A 388 12.83 -10.90 4.04
C LEU A 388 12.59 -12.38 4.41
N TYR A 389 11.65 -12.66 5.31
CA TYR A 389 11.23 -14.02 5.63
C TYR A 389 10.67 -14.74 4.40
N LEU A 390 9.73 -14.12 3.68
CA LEU A 390 9.17 -14.69 2.44
C LEU A 390 10.25 -14.93 1.38
N LEU A 391 11.20 -13.99 1.23
CA LEU A 391 12.36 -14.18 0.34
C LEU A 391 13.23 -15.36 0.78
N GLN A 392 13.42 -15.59 2.07
CA GLN A 392 14.17 -16.76 2.56
C GLN A 392 13.44 -18.07 2.32
N GLN A 393 12.10 -18.09 2.41
CA GLN A 393 11.31 -19.31 2.17
C GLN A 393 11.19 -19.65 0.67
N TYR A 394 11.03 -18.64 -0.18
CA TYR A 394 10.59 -18.84 -1.56
C TYR A 394 11.58 -18.34 -2.62
N GLY A 395 12.60 -17.59 -2.21
CA GLY A 395 13.57 -16.90 -3.08
C GLY A 395 14.67 -17.78 -3.67
N ASP A 396 14.72 -19.08 -3.35
CA ASP A 396 15.57 -20.03 -4.08
C ASP A 396 15.19 -20.16 -5.57
N GLN A 397 13.97 -19.73 -5.91
CA GLN A 397 13.46 -19.71 -7.28
C GLN A 397 13.09 -18.29 -7.70
N LYS A 398 13.28 -17.96 -8.98
CA LYS A 398 12.75 -16.74 -9.57
C LYS A 398 11.22 -16.78 -9.56
N ARG A 399 10.60 -15.77 -8.94
CA ARG A 399 9.14 -15.64 -8.83
C ARG A 399 8.69 -14.22 -9.18
N PRO A 400 7.47 -14.03 -9.69
CA PRO A 400 6.90 -12.70 -9.82
C PRO A 400 6.89 -11.95 -8.49
N ALA A 401 7.14 -10.64 -8.52
CA ALA A 401 7.07 -9.81 -7.32
C ALA A 401 5.70 -9.85 -6.63
N GLU A 402 4.63 -9.96 -7.43
CA GLU A 402 3.23 -10.13 -6.97
C GLU A 402 3.10 -11.27 -5.96
N PHE A 403 3.77 -12.40 -6.19
CA PHE A 403 3.74 -13.54 -5.26
C PHE A 403 4.17 -13.15 -3.82
N TYR A 404 5.16 -12.28 -3.69
CA TYR A 404 5.62 -11.81 -2.37
C TYR A 404 4.70 -10.73 -1.83
N CYS A 405 4.18 -9.85 -2.68
CA CYS A 405 3.32 -8.74 -2.29
C CYS A 405 1.96 -9.24 -1.80
N ASP A 406 1.33 -10.18 -2.49
CA ASP A 406 0.02 -10.74 -2.12
C ASP A 406 0.10 -11.38 -0.73
N ARG A 407 1.12 -12.19 -0.48
CA ARG A 407 1.35 -12.84 0.83
C ARG A 407 1.64 -11.83 1.94
N TYR A 408 2.31 -10.73 1.59
CA TYR A 408 2.54 -9.62 2.50
C TYR A 408 1.21 -8.96 2.88
N LEU A 409 0.34 -8.68 1.90
CA LEU A 409 -0.97 -8.10 2.14
C LEU A 409 -1.87 -9.03 2.96
N ASP A 410 -1.83 -10.34 2.69
CA ASP A 410 -2.55 -11.35 3.48
C ASP A 410 -2.16 -11.32 4.96
N ALA A 411 -0.88 -11.06 5.27
CA ALA A 411 -0.38 -10.94 6.64
C ALA A 411 -0.67 -9.59 7.29
N PHE A 412 -0.85 -8.53 6.49
CA PHE A 412 -1.08 -7.17 6.96
C PHE A 412 -2.20 -6.47 6.17
N PRO A 413 -3.44 -6.99 6.20
CA PRO A 413 -4.51 -6.49 5.31
C PRO A 413 -4.92 -5.05 5.62
N VAL A 414 -4.68 -4.58 6.84
CA VAL A 414 -4.90 -3.17 7.24
C VAL A 414 -4.07 -2.18 6.42
N LEU A 415 -3.00 -2.62 5.76
CA LEU A 415 -2.19 -1.77 4.88
C LEU A 415 -2.97 -1.23 3.70
N ILE A 416 -4.06 -1.90 3.29
CA ILE A 416 -4.83 -1.44 2.16
C ILE A 416 -5.42 -0.05 2.38
N ASP A 417 -5.70 0.31 3.64
CA ASP A 417 -6.24 1.61 4.04
C ASP A 417 -5.25 2.77 3.82
N ASP A 418 -3.94 2.49 3.76
CA ASP A 418 -2.91 3.49 3.42
C ASP A 418 -2.99 3.91 1.94
N PHE A 419 -3.66 3.12 1.09
CA PHE A 419 -3.70 3.32 -0.35
C PHE A 419 -5.10 3.74 -0.79
N ALA A 420 -5.25 5.03 -1.10
CA ALA A 420 -6.49 5.53 -1.68
C ALA A 420 -6.70 4.96 -3.09
N VAL A 421 -7.97 4.71 -3.43
CA VAL A 421 -8.37 4.43 -4.82
C VAL A 421 -7.90 5.61 -5.69
N SER A 422 -7.09 5.31 -6.70
CA SER A 422 -6.71 6.27 -7.71
C SER A 422 -7.34 5.90 -9.04
N TRP A 423 -7.48 6.88 -9.93
CA TRP A 423 -8.00 6.64 -11.29
C TRP A 423 -7.11 5.71 -12.14
N ARG A 424 -5.86 5.42 -11.72
CA ARG A 424 -4.92 4.54 -12.45
C ARG A 424 -4.73 3.16 -11.85
N ARG A 425 -5.00 3.01 -10.55
CA ARG A 425 -4.67 1.82 -9.77
C ARG A 425 -5.65 1.63 -8.64
N THR A 426 -6.07 0.39 -8.43
CA THR A 426 -6.77 0.01 -7.21
C THR A 426 -5.84 0.19 -5.99
N PRO A 427 -6.38 0.21 -4.76
CA PRO A 427 -5.58 0.16 -3.54
C PRO A 427 -4.58 -1.00 -3.56
N GLU A 428 -4.99 -2.18 -4.02
CA GLU A 428 -4.18 -3.40 -4.10
C GLU A 428 -3.06 -3.26 -5.13
N GLU A 429 -3.35 -2.70 -6.30
CA GLU A 429 -2.34 -2.44 -7.33
C GLU A 429 -1.34 -1.35 -6.89
N SER A 430 -1.84 -0.34 -6.18
CA SER A 430 -1.01 0.71 -5.59
C SER A 430 -0.10 0.14 -4.50
N PHE A 431 -0.65 -0.69 -3.62
CA PHE A 431 0.08 -1.45 -2.63
C PHE A 431 1.12 -2.36 -3.29
N ALA A 432 0.73 -3.21 -4.25
CA ALA A 432 1.62 -4.16 -4.91
C ALA A 432 2.79 -3.45 -5.59
N HIS A 433 2.52 -2.35 -6.30
CA HIS A 433 3.57 -1.52 -6.89
C HIS A 433 4.50 -0.91 -5.84
N THR A 434 3.95 -0.44 -4.73
CA THR A 434 4.71 0.23 -3.66
C THR A 434 5.55 -0.77 -2.87
N CYS A 435 4.98 -1.93 -2.53
CA CYS A 435 5.63 -3.07 -1.91
C CYS A 435 6.76 -3.59 -2.80
N GLU A 436 6.49 -3.89 -4.07
CA GLU A 436 7.50 -4.30 -5.05
C GLU A 436 8.65 -3.29 -5.12
N SER A 437 8.34 -2.02 -5.41
CA SER A 437 9.35 -1.00 -5.64
C SER A 437 10.19 -0.75 -4.39
N ARG A 438 9.56 -0.48 -3.24
CA ARG A 438 10.25 -0.06 -2.01
C ARG A 438 10.93 -1.23 -1.32
N LEU A 439 10.24 -2.35 -1.09
CA LEU A 439 10.73 -3.48 -0.30
C LEU A 439 11.68 -4.35 -1.11
N LEU A 440 11.32 -4.75 -2.33
CA LEU A 440 12.06 -5.76 -3.10
C LEU A 440 13.14 -5.11 -3.97
N SER A 441 12.75 -4.22 -4.88
CA SER A 441 13.68 -3.64 -5.87
C SER A 441 14.58 -2.54 -5.36
N LYS A 442 14.17 -1.78 -4.34
CA LYS A 442 15.01 -0.73 -3.73
C LYS A 442 15.70 -1.24 -2.49
N PHE A 443 14.97 -1.55 -1.42
CA PHE A 443 15.57 -1.93 -0.13
C PHE A 443 16.35 -3.25 -0.21
N ALA A 444 15.69 -4.38 -0.46
CA ALA A 444 16.34 -5.69 -0.41
C ALA A 444 17.48 -5.78 -1.43
N SER A 445 17.29 -5.22 -2.62
CA SER A 445 18.31 -5.22 -3.67
C SER A 445 19.52 -4.33 -3.33
N SER A 446 19.30 -3.15 -2.73
CA SER A 446 20.39 -2.24 -2.31
C SER A 446 21.29 -2.83 -1.22
N PHE A 447 20.75 -3.77 -0.44
CA PHE A 447 21.46 -4.50 0.62
C PHE A 447 21.95 -5.89 0.19
N GLY A 448 21.82 -6.25 -1.09
CA GLY A 448 22.26 -7.55 -1.63
C GLY A 448 21.44 -8.75 -1.15
N LEU A 449 20.24 -8.50 -0.62
CA LEU A 449 19.32 -9.50 -0.05
C LEU A 449 18.35 -10.06 -1.09
N ALA A 450 18.12 -9.33 -2.17
CA ALA A 450 17.32 -9.78 -3.30
C ALA A 450 17.99 -9.38 -4.61
N PHE A 451 17.67 -10.11 -5.66
CA PHE A 451 17.90 -9.69 -7.04
C PHE A 451 16.57 -9.64 -7.77
N SER A 452 16.50 -8.77 -8.77
CA SER A 452 15.32 -8.64 -9.61
C SER A 452 15.68 -8.42 -11.08
N GLU A 453 14.84 -8.91 -11.98
CA GLU A 453 14.91 -8.65 -13.43
C GLU A 453 13.50 -8.46 -14.00
N GLU A 454 13.37 -7.69 -15.07
CA GLU A 454 12.11 -7.55 -15.82
C GLU A 454 12.05 -8.60 -16.93
N THR A 455 10.86 -9.17 -17.18
CA THR A 455 10.65 -10.09 -18.30
C THR A 455 10.65 -9.34 -19.63
N ASP A 456 11.38 -9.86 -20.62
CA ASP A 456 11.46 -9.30 -21.98
C ASP A 456 10.18 -9.53 -22.84
N ASP A 457 9.22 -10.32 -22.35
CA ASP A 457 8.21 -10.95 -23.19
C ASP A 457 7.06 -10.01 -23.64
N VAL A 458 6.78 -8.91 -22.93
CA VAL A 458 5.74 -7.93 -23.31
C VAL A 458 6.12 -6.50 -22.89
N PRO A 459 6.44 -5.58 -23.83
CA PRO A 459 6.84 -4.20 -23.52
C PRO A 459 5.77 -3.37 -22.79
N SER A 460 4.50 -3.77 -22.86
CA SER A 460 3.39 -3.02 -22.28
C SER A 460 3.05 -3.39 -20.83
N ASN A 461 3.60 -4.49 -20.28
CA ASN A 461 3.45 -4.86 -18.87
C ASN A 461 4.56 -5.83 -18.42
N PRO A 462 5.79 -5.35 -18.17
CA PRO A 462 6.88 -6.21 -17.74
C PRO A 462 6.61 -6.77 -16.34
N VAL A 463 6.60 -8.10 -16.21
CA VAL A 463 6.56 -8.75 -14.89
C VAL A 463 7.96 -8.67 -14.29
N ARG A 464 8.08 -8.21 -13.05
CA ARG A 464 9.35 -8.25 -12.34
C ARG A 464 9.52 -9.57 -11.61
N LEU A 465 10.56 -10.31 -11.97
CA LEU A 465 10.96 -11.53 -11.28
C LEU A 465 11.96 -11.20 -10.17
N VAL A 466 11.76 -11.78 -8.99
CA VAL A 466 12.56 -11.56 -7.78
C VAL A 466 13.01 -12.90 -7.19
N TRP A 467 14.24 -12.94 -6.68
CA TRP A 467 14.82 -14.10 -5.98
C TRP A 467 15.84 -13.66 -4.92
N ALA A 468 16.23 -14.59 -4.05
CA ALA A 468 17.14 -14.33 -2.94
C ALA A 468 18.55 -13.93 -3.44
N GLY A 469 19.07 -12.86 -2.84
CA GLY A 469 20.45 -12.42 -3.03
C GLY A 469 21.42 -13.21 -2.12
N PRO A 470 22.72 -13.20 -2.43
CA PRO A 470 23.72 -14.00 -1.73
C PRO A 470 23.89 -13.62 -0.26
N LEU A 471 23.51 -12.40 0.15
CA LEU A 471 23.61 -11.98 1.54
C LEU A 471 22.41 -12.41 2.39
N LEU A 472 21.29 -12.82 1.79
CA LEU A 472 20.05 -13.01 2.52
C LEU A 472 20.17 -14.03 3.65
N HIS A 473 20.70 -15.22 3.37
CA HIS A 473 20.84 -16.28 4.37
C HIS A 473 22.06 -16.11 5.29
N GLU A 474 23.07 -15.36 4.84
CA GLU A 474 24.28 -15.11 5.62
C GLU A 474 24.06 -14.03 6.69
N VAL A 475 23.24 -13.02 6.36
CA VAL A 475 23.07 -11.80 7.15
C VAL A 475 21.76 -11.81 7.95
N ILE A 476 20.69 -12.41 7.43
CA ILE A 476 19.38 -12.47 8.12
C ILE A 476 19.20 -13.83 8.77
N GLN A 477 19.13 -13.84 10.10
CA GLN A 477 18.94 -15.04 10.91
C GLN A 477 17.79 -14.85 11.92
N TRP A 478 17.23 -15.96 12.39
CA TRP A 478 16.13 -15.94 13.35
C TRP A 478 16.51 -16.72 14.61
N ARG A 479 16.15 -16.20 15.78
CA ARG A 479 16.18 -16.93 17.05
C ARG A 479 15.00 -17.89 17.08
N CYS A 480 15.24 -19.12 17.54
CA CYS A 480 14.17 -20.07 17.85
C CYS A 480 14.23 -20.42 19.33
N GLU A 481 13.12 -20.30 20.05
CA GLU A 481 12.98 -20.97 21.35
C GLU A 481 12.73 -22.46 21.11
N GLU A 482 13.52 -23.35 21.72
CA GLU A 482 13.25 -24.79 21.67
C GLU A 482 11.94 -25.09 22.42
N GLY A 483 10.90 -25.50 21.70
CA GLY A 483 9.73 -26.14 22.29
C GLY A 483 10.13 -27.43 23.00
N VAL A 484 10.25 -27.39 24.34
CA VAL A 484 10.31 -28.51 25.30
C VAL A 484 10.79 -29.84 24.70
N ALA A 485 12.03 -29.88 24.21
CA ALA A 485 12.73 -31.14 23.97
C ALA A 485 13.40 -31.59 25.27
N ALA A 486 13.24 -32.86 25.60
CA ALA A 486 13.72 -33.45 26.84
C ALA A 486 15.22 -33.20 27.06
N GLU A 487 15.53 -32.56 28.18
CA GLU A 487 16.82 -32.51 28.87
C GLU A 487 18.06 -32.29 27.98
N GLY A 488 18.32 -31.00 27.71
CA GLY A 488 19.67 -30.43 27.79
C GLY A 488 20.42 -30.31 26.47
N GLU A 489 20.10 -29.30 25.66
CA GLU A 489 21.00 -28.63 24.71
C GLU A 489 20.51 -27.17 24.53
N ALA A 490 21.37 -26.29 24.00
CA ALA A 490 21.27 -24.83 24.13
C ALA A 490 20.51 -24.12 22.99
N GLU A 491 19.94 -22.93 23.29
CA GLU A 491 19.31 -21.98 22.33
C GLU A 491 19.98 -21.99 20.95
N GLY A 492 19.23 -22.34 19.90
CA GLY A 492 19.72 -22.47 18.53
C GLY A 492 19.40 -21.24 17.67
N VAL A 493 20.38 -20.78 16.88
CA VAL A 493 20.20 -19.79 15.80
C VAL A 493 20.16 -20.53 14.47
N VAL A 494 19.15 -20.28 13.63
CA VAL A 494 18.98 -20.98 12.35
C VAL A 494 19.01 -19.99 11.18
N ALA A 495 19.67 -20.40 10.09
CA ALA A 495 19.62 -19.73 8.79
C ALA A 495 18.75 -20.58 7.82
N GLY A 496 17.61 -20.06 7.38
CA GLY A 496 16.71 -20.74 6.41
C GLY A 496 15.76 -21.79 7.02
N PRO A 497 14.90 -22.40 6.18
CA PRO A 497 13.44 -22.38 6.29
C PRO A 497 12.95 -22.88 7.65
N TRP A 498 12.05 -22.10 8.24
CA TRP A 498 11.43 -22.35 9.52
C TRP A 498 10.47 -23.53 9.34
N GLN A 499 10.97 -24.76 9.46
CA GLN A 499 10.14 -25.96 9.31
C GLN A 499 9.38 -26.21 10.62
N GLY A 500 8.25 -25.53 10.78
CA GLY A 500 7.21 -25.93 11.72
C GLY A 500 6.81 -27.38 11.45
N THR A 501 6.94 -28.24 12.46
CA THR A 501 6.70 -29.67 12.32
C THR A 501 5.23 -29.93 11.99
N GLY A 502 4.95 -30.41 10.78
CA GLY A 502 3.61 -30.81 10.38
C GLY A 502 3.04 -31.93 11.27
N ALA A 503 1.81 -31.73 11.74
CA ALA A 503 1.00 -32.78 12.35
C ALA A 503 -0.39 -32.84 11.67
N GLN A 504 -0.72 -34.04 11.22
CA GLN A 504 -1.93 -34.42 10.50
C GLN A 504 -3.20 -34.22 11.35
N VAL A 505 -4.27 -33.68 10.75
CA VAL A 505 -5.60 -33.59 11.36
C VAL A 505 -6.41 -34.84 10.99
N GLU A 506 -6.72 -35.68 11.97
CA GLU A 506 -7.86 -36.63 11.93
C GLU A 506 -8.98 -36.13 12.86
N ALA A 507 -10.23 -36.31 12.43
CA ALA A 507 -11.45 -35.78 13.06
C ALA A 507 -12.06 -36.67 14.16
N GLY A 508 -12.72 -36.06 15.15
CA GLY A 508 -13.76 -36.71 15.99
C GLY A 508 -14.04 -36.04 17.34
N PRO A 509 -15.28 -36.12 17.90
CA PRO A 509 -15.99 -35.00 18.54
C PRO A 509 -16.28 -35.15 20.05
N ASP A 510 -16.63 -34.05 20.75
CA ASP A 510 -17.92 -33.83 21.45
C ASP A 510 -17.92 -32.66 22.48
N MET A 511 -19.13 -32.08 22.59
CA MET A 511 -19.68 -31.00 23.44
C MET A 511 -19.19 -30.88 24.90
N VAL A 512 -19.35 -29.68 25.52
CA VAL A 512 -20.37 -29.32 26.55
C VAL A 512 -20.16 -27.86 27.05
N ASP A 513 -21.23 -27.04 27.01
CA ASP A 513 -21.50 -25.81 27.81
C ASP A 513 -22.42 -26.19 29.01
N PRO A 514 -22.27 -25.63 30.23
CA PRO A 514 -23.17 -24.51 30.63
C PRO A 514 -22.60 -23.51 31.69
N LEU A 515 -22.76 -22.22 31.40
CA LEU A 515 -23.40 -21.14 32.19
C LEU A 515 -23.63 -21.29 33.73
N ALA A 516 -23.26 -20.22 34.48
CA ALA A 516 -24.14 -19.28 35.21
C ALA A 516 -23.70 -18.88 36.66
N VAL A 517 -23.87 -17.58 37.00
CA VAL A 517 -24.76 -17.02 38.06
C VAL A 517 -24.24 -15.70 38.69
N ALA A 518 -24.92 -14.60 38.30
CA ALA A 518 -25.59 -13.53 39.07
C ALA A 518 -24.91 -12.60 40.12
N GLY A 519 -25.37 -11.34 40.10
CA GLY A 519 -25.41 -10.42 41.27
C GLY A 519 -25.24 -8.92 40.92
N THR A 520 -26.19 -8.21 40.29
CA THR A 520 -27.30 -7.39 40.85
C THR A 520 -26.93 -6.04 41.53
N THR A 521 -27.27 -4.93 40.85
CA THR A 521 -27.73 -3.57 41.33
C THR A 521 -26.76 -2.70 42.16
N ALA A 522 -26.73 -1.36 42.11
CA ALA A 522 -27.76 -0.35 41.81
C ALA A 522 -27.14 1.02 41.39
N SER A 523 -27.99 1.83 40.75
CA SER A 523 -27.84 3.24 40.35
C SER A 523 -27.73 4.21 41.54
N THR A 524 -26.98 5.32 41.39
CA THR A 524 -27.48 6.70 41.59
C THR A 524 -26.49 7.75 41.05
N SER A 525 -27.06 8.74 40.37
CA SER A 525 -26.50 10.00 39.87
C SER A 525 -26.09 10.98 40.99
N GLU A 526 -25.10 11.84 40.76
CA GLU A 526 -25.23 13.32 40.80
C GLU A 526 -23.89 14.07 40.65
N GLU A 527 -23.91 15.01 39.70
CA GLU A 527 -23.30 16.35 39.66
C GLU A 527 -21.78 16.61 39.73
N ARG A 528 -21.38 17.52 38.83
CA ARG A 528 -20.04 17.96 38.44
C ARG A 528 -19.82 19.41 38.91
N PRO A 529 -18.69 19.79 39.52
CA PRO A 529 -18.33 21.20 39.68
C PRO A 529 -17.18 21.62 38.76
N GLU A 530 -17.35 22.79 38.13
CA GLU A 530 -16.34 23.55 37.38
C GLU A 530 -15.25 24.11 38.30
N ILE A 531 -13.99 24.13 37.82
CA ILE A 531 -12.89 24.86 38.47
C ILE A 531 -12.00 25.54 37.41
N ALA A 532 -11.60 26.76 37.75
CA ALA A 532 -11.00 27.84 36.96
C ALA A 532 -9.52 27.67 36.56
N GLU A 533 -9.15 28.38 35.49
CA GLU A 533 -7.82 28.43 34.85
C GLU A 533 -6.86 29.48 35.47
N ALA A 534 -5.56 29.22 35.33
CA ALA A 534 -4.45 30.15 35.61
C ALA A 534 -3.46 30.17 34.41
N PRO A 535 -2.69 31.26 34.19
CA PRO A 535 -2.22 31.67 32.87
C PRO A 535 -0.86 31.08 32.45
N ILE A 536 -0.68 30.94 31.13
CA ILE A 536 0.43 30.28 30.42
C ILE A 536 1.41 31.33 29.83
N GLU A 537 2.72 31.08 29.91
CA GLU A 537 3.78 31.83 29.22
C GLU A 537 3.82 31.48 27.71
N GLU A 538 3.99 32.48 26.84
CA GLU A 538 3.96 32.33 25.37
C GLU A 538 5.18 31.56 24.84
N VAL A 539 4.94 30.35 24.32
CA VAL A 539 5.84 29.52 23.50
C VAL A 539 5.50 29.76 22.01
N PRO A 540 6.46 29.73 21.06
CA PRO A 540 6.17 30.04 19.66
C PRO A 540 5.26 28.97 19.04
N SER A 541 3.97 29.28 18.87
CA SER A 541 3.02 28.41 18.17
C SER A 541 3.06 28.71 16.67
N GLY A 542 3.66 27.82 15.89
CA GLY A 542 3.60 27.81 14.44
C GLY A 542 3.87 26.39 13.92
N ALA A 543 3.33 26.06 12.74
CA ALA A 543 3.37 24.71 12.15
C ALA A 543 4.78 24.14 11.83
N GLU A 544 5.85 24.88 12.11
CA GLU A 544 7.23 24.53 11.77
C GLU A 544 8.00 23.80 12.89
N PHE A 545 7.40 23.59 14.07
CA PHE A 545 8.08 22.96 15.20
C PHE A 545 7.14 22.08 16.03
N TYR A 546 7.55 20.84 16.31
CA TYR A 546 6.84 19.91 17.19
C TYR A 546 7.64 19.67 18.47
N ASP A 547 6.97 19.75 19.62
CA ASP A 547 7.51 19.37 20.93
C ASP A 547 6.45 18.55 21.69
N PRO A 548 6.70 17.27 22.00
CA PRO A 548 5.72 16.41 22.68
C PRO A 548 5.39 16.88 24.10
N ALA A 549 6.19 17.76 24.70
CA ALA A 549 5.90 18.36 25.99
C ALA A 549 4.84 19.49 25.89
N HIS A 550 4.60 20.03 24.70
CA HIS A 550 3.67 21.12 24.45
C HIS A 550 2.52 20.68 23.55
N VAL A 551 1.36 21.32 23.69
CA VAL A 551 0.20 21.01 22.84
C VAL A 551 0.37 21.76 21.51
N PRO A 552 0.32 21.07 20.34
CA PRO A 552 0.31 21.75 19.06
C PRO A 552 -0.98 22.56 18.88
N ASP A 553 -0.94 23.62 18.07
CA ASP A 553 -2.16 24.33 17.67
C ASP A 553 -3.06 23.37 16.86
N PRO A 554 -4.30 23.07 17.30
CA PRO A 554 -5.11 22.03 16.69
C PRO A 554 -5.45 22.30 15.22
N ASP A 555 -5.77 23.56 14.87
CA ASP A 555 -6.15 23.93 13.51
C ASP A 555 -4.93 23.82 12.58
N ALA A 556 -3.79 24.38 12.98
CA ALA A 556 -2.55 24.28 12.21
C ALA A 556 -2.05 22.83 12.10
N TRP A 557 -2.24 22.01 13.13
CA TRP A 557 -1.92 20.59 13.09
C TRP A 557 -2.79 19.85 12.08
N LEU A 558 -4.11 20.10 12.09
CA LEU A 558 -5.08 19.46 11.21
C LEU A 558 -4.94 19.90 9.72
N GLU A 559 -4.31 21.04 9.45
CA GLU A 559 -3.98 21.51 8.10
C GLU A 559 -2.77 20.81 7.45
N LEU A 560 -1.86 20.24 8.24
CA LEU A 560 -0.69 19.51 7.71
C LEU A 560 -1.09 18.20 7.03
N SER A 561 -0.34 17.78 6.01
CA SER A 561 -0.45 16.41 5.51
C SER A 561 0.08 15.40 6.55
N ASP A 562 -0.36 14.15 6.48
CA ASP A 562 0.15 13.11 7.38
C ASP A 562 1.67 12.91 7.21
N ASP A 563 2.17 12.97 5.98
CA ASP A 563 3.61 12.93 5.68
C ASP A 563 4.36 14.07 6.38
N ASP A 564 3.84 15.30 6.33
CA ASP A 564 4.46 16.46 6.98
C ASP A 564 4.44 16.31 8.51
N ARG A 565 3.35 15.79 9.08
CA ARG A 565 3.25 15.52 10.53
C ARG A 565 4.24 14.45 10.97
N ILE A 566 4.34 13.34 10.24
CA ILE A 566 5.27 12.24 10.56
C ILE A 566 6.71 12.75 10.47
N ALA A 567 7.05 13.48 9.41
CA ALA A 567 8.37 14.09 9.26
C ALA A 567 8.68 15.08 10.39
N LEU A 568 7.73 15.94 10.76
CA LEU A 568 7.90 16.94 11.83
C LEU A 568 8.12 16.28 13.20
N VAL A 569 7.32 15.25 13.54
CA VAL A 569 7.50 14.50 14.78
C VAL A 569 8.84 13.78 14.77
N ARG A 570 9.15 13.01 13.73
CA ARG A 570 10.38 12.23 13.60
C ARG A 570 11.63 13.11 13.72
N ASP A 571 11.64 14.28 13.10
CA ASP A 571 12.82 15.14 13.04
C ASP A 571 13.03 15.95 14.34
N ASN A 572 11.99 16.11 15.18
CA ASN A 572 12.06 16.86 16.44
C ASN A 572 11.89 16.00 17.71
N HIS A 573 11.74 14.68 17.56
CA HIS A 573 11.54 13.76 18.66
C HIS A 573 12.71 12.76 18.78
N GLU A 574 13.42 12.78 19.91
CA GLU A 574 14.38 11.74 20.27
C GLU A 574 13.77 10.77 21.30
N PRO A 575 13.84 9.44 21.06
CA PRO A 575 13.30 8.46 21.98
C PRO A 575 14.12 8.40 23.28
N ALA A 576 13.43 8.29 24.42
CA ALA A 576 14.06 8.16 25.75
C ALA A 576 14.60 6.74 26.05
N SER A 577 14.37 5.78 25.15
CA SER A 577 14.71 4.36 25.33
C SER A 577 16.20 4.06 25.10
N THR A 578 16.72 3.06 25.82
CA THR A 578 18.06 2.51 25.59
C THR A 578 18.14 1.68 24.30
N GLU A 579 17.02 1.07 23.90
CA GLU A 579 16.89 0.40 22.60
C GLU A 579 16.13 1.32 21.64
N PRO A 580 16.68 1.64 20.47
CA PRO A 580 16.07 2.59 19.57
C PRO A 580 14.79 2.00 18.97
N PRO A 581 13.62 2.63 19.16
CA PRO A 581 12.41 2.23 18.46
C PRO A 581 12.51 2.51 16.95
N ASN A 582 11.67 1.86 16.17
CA ASN A 582 11.40 2.24 14.79
C ASN A 582 10.88 3.68 14.78
N ALA A 583 11.72 4.65 14.39
CA ALA A 583 11.43 6.07 14.57
C ALA A 583 10.29 6.55 13.68
N ILE A 584 10.08 5.92 12.52
CA ILE A 584 8.97 6.24 11.61
C ILE A 584 7.66 5.75 12.23
N LEU A 585 7.56 4.46 12.57
CA LEU A 585 6.35 3.91 13.19
C LEU A 585 6.03 4.57 14.54
N HIS A 586 7.06 4.89 15.34
CA HIS A 586 6.91 5.65 16.58
C HIS A 586 6.36 7.06 16.33
N ALA A 587 6.88 7.78 15.32
CA ALA A 587 6.36 9.08 14.93
C ALA A 587 4.91 8.99 14.45
N THR A 588 4.55 7.95 13.69
CA THR A 588 3.17 7.68 13.28
C THR A 588 2.23 7.54 14.46
N PHE A 589 2.60 6.83 15.53
CA PHE A 589 1.76 6.72 16.73
C PHE A 589 1.55 8.06 17.42
N HIS A 590 2.61 8.87 17.51
CA HIS A 590 2.48 10.24 17.97
C HIS A 590 1.51 11.05 17.11
N VAL A 591 1.62 10.95 15.78
CA VAL A 591 0.73 11.65 14.85
C VAL A 591 -0.72 11.21 15.04
N VAL A 592 -1.00 9.92 15.11
CA VAL A 592 -2.36 9.40 15.33
C VAL A 592 -2.93 9.93 16.65
N VAL A 593 -2.18 9.83 17.74
CA VAL A 593 -2.66 10.30 19.05
C VAL A 593 -2.84 11.82 19.09
N GLU A 594 -1.90 12.59 18.53
CA GLU A 594 -2.01 14.05 18.45
C GLU A 594 -3.18 14.49 17.57
N THR A 595 -3.42 13.80 16.45
CA THR A 595 -4.57 14.06 15.59
C THR A 595 -5.89 13.72 16.30
N GLN A 596 -5.97 12.60 17.05
CA GLN A 596 -7.12 12.27 17.89
C GLN A 596 -7.37 13.31 19.00
N LEU A 597 -6.30 13.90 19.56
CA LEU A 597 -6.41 14.98 20.55
C LEU A 597 -6.86 16.29 19.91
N ALA A 598 -6.36 16.62 18.72
CA ALA A 598 -6.71 17.84 18.00
C ALA A 598 -8.15 17.81 17.47
N SER A 599 -8.60 16.67 16.94
CA SER A 599 -9.98 16.46 16.48
C SER A 599 -10.97 16.20 17.61
N ALA A 600 -10.46 15.82 18.79
CA ALA A 600 -11.24 15.29 19.92
C ALA A 600 -12.04 14.02 19.57
N ASP A 601 -11.53 13.20 18.66
CA ASP A 601 -12.15 11.96 18.19
C ASP A 601 -11.14 10.79 18.16
N PRO A 602 -11.35 9.70 18.94
CA PRO A 602 -12.46 9.50 19.86
C PRO A 602 -12.31 10.31 21.15
N PRO A 603 -13.42 10.74 21.79
CA PRO A 603 -13.39 11.56 22.99
C PRO A 603 -12.64 10.89 24.16
N GLU A 604 -12.61 9.56 24.20
CA GLU A 604 -11.85 8.77 25.17
C GLU A 604 -10.35 9.11 25.21
N VAL A 605 -9.76 9.53 24.10
CA VAL A 605 -8.35 9.92 24.02
C VAL A 605 -8.11 11.19 24.82
N VAL A 606 -8.96 12.21 24.63
CA VAL A 606 -8.92 13.47 25.40
C VAL A 606 -9.17 13.22 26.88
N GLU A 607 -10.16 12.38 27.21
CA GLU A 607 -10.45 12.01 28.60
C GLU A 607 -9.28 11.27 29.27
N THR A 608 -8.62 10.39 28.52
CA THR A 608 -7.46 9.61 28.98
C THR A 608 -6.25 10.51 29.18
N MET A 609 -5.93 11.38 28.23
CA MET A 609 -4.86 12.37 28.36
C MET A 609 -5.06 13.23 29.63
N ALA A 610 -6.26 13.82 29.81
CA ALA A 610 -6.57 14.62 30.98
C ALA A 610 -6.50 13.83 32.30
N ARG A 611 -6.85 12.52 32.28
CA ARG A 611 -6.72 11.64 33.44
C ARG A 611 -5.25 11.37 33.79
N LEU A 612 -4.41 11.04 32.81
CA LEU A 612 -3.00 10.73 33.01
C LEU A 612 -2.21 11.94 33.53
N LEU A 613 -2.45 13.12 32.97
CA LEU A 613 -1.85 14.37 33.46
C LEU A 613 -2.23 14.67 34.92
N ARG A 614 -3.51 14.48 35.28
CA ARG A 614 -3.96 14.64 36.70
C ARG A 614 -3.34 13.62 37.65
N GLN A 615 -2.94 12.47 37.15
CA GLN A 615 -2.22 11.43 37.90
C GLN A 615 -0.69 11.67 37.93
N GLY A 616 -0.23 12.82 37.42
CA GLY A 616 1.15 13.28 37.51
C GLY A 616 2.08 12.67 36.48
N LEU A 617 1.55 12.17 35.35
CA LEU A 617 2.38 11.95 34.15
C LEU A 617 2.63 13.30 33.48
N ASP A 618 3.83 13.47 32.91
CA ASP A 618 4.02 14.54 31.94
C ASP A 618 3.29 14.21 30.63
N ARG A 619 3.11 15.21 29.77
CA ARG A 619 2.36 15.07 28.52
C ARG A 619 2.98 14.04 27.59
N HIS A 620 4.31 14.00 27.53
CA HIS A 620 5.02 13.12 26.62
C HIS A 620 4.89 11.66 27.05
N ASP A 621 5.01 11.37 28.35
CA ASP A 621 4.74 10.06 28.92
C ASP A 621 3.27 9.65 28.79
N ALA A 622 2.33 10.61 28.84
CA ALA A 622 0.92 10.35 28.58
C ALA A 622 0.63 10.02 27.10
N LEU A 623 1.31 10.69 26.15
CA LEU A 623 1.26 10.35 24.72
C LEU A 623 1.73 8.93 24.49
N HIS A 624 2.87 8.53 25.07
CA HIS A 624 3.38 7.16 24.97
C HIS A 624 2.41 6.13 25.59
N ALA A 625 1.78 6.45 26.73
CA ALA A 625 0.81 5.55 27.35
C ALA A 625 -0.41 5.30 26.45
N ILE A 626 -0.94 6.34 25.81
CA ILE A 626 -2.03 6.23 24.84
C ILE A 626 -1.56 5.49 23.59
N GLY A 627 -0.38 5.84 23.06
CA GLY A 627 0.24 5.17 21.93
C GLY A 627 0.47 3.67 22.16
N SER A 628 0.71 3.25 23.41
CA SER A 628 0.84 1.81 23.72
C SER A 628 -0.46 1.03 23.55
N GLU A 629 -1.62 1.65 23.82
CA GLU A 629 -2.92 1.04 23.53
C GLU A 629 -3.23 1.02 22.03
N LEU A 630 -2.77 2.03 21.29
CA LEU A 630 -2.85 2.05 19.82
C LEU A 630 -2.00 0.93 19.20
N ALA A 631 -0.78 0.73 19.70
CA ALA A 631 0.10 -0.36 19.29
C ALA A 631 -0.57 -1.73 19.51
N ARG A 632 -1.21 -1.91 20.67
CA ARG A 632 -1.96 -3.14 21.01
C ARG A 632 -3.19 -3.32 20.11
N MET A 633 -3.89 -2.25 19.75
CA MET A 633 -4.99 -2.28 18.78
C MET A 633 -4.48 -2.76 17.43
N MET A 634 -3.42 -2.15 16.90
CA MET A 634 -2.85 -2.52 15.61
C MET A 634 -2.40 -3.98 15.59
N HIS A 635 -1.74 -4.43 16.64
CA HIS A 635 -1.42 -5.85 16.81
C HIS A 635 -2.66 -6.76 16.74
N THR A 636 -3.74 -6.38 17.44
CA THR A 636 -5.00 -7.16 17.42
C THR A 636 -5.65 -7.16 16.03
N ALA A 637 -5.61 -6.02 15.34
CA ALA A 637 -6.14 -5.88 13.99
C ALA A 637 -5.30 -6.65 12.95
N VAL A 638 -3.98 -6.68 13.14
CA VAL A 638 -3.08 -7.52 12.34
C VAL A 638 -3.37 -8.99 12.58
N ASP A 639 -3.60 -9.46 13.80
CA ASP A 639 -3.88 -10.90 14.06
C ASP A 639 -5.30 -11.34 13.66
N HIS A 640 -6.28 -10.42 13.74
CA HIS A 640 -7.71 -10.71 13.53
C HIS A 640 -8.39 -9.64 12.67
N PRO A 641 -8.08 -9.58 11.37
CA PRO A 641 -8.48 -8.46 10.49
C PRO A 641 -10.00 -8.36 10.24
N SER A 642 -10.71 -9.49 10.24
CA SER A 642 -12.17 -9.55 10.17
C SER A 642 -12.88 -9.05 11.45
N ASN A 643 -12.11 -8.71 12.49
CA ASN A 643 -12.57 -8.27 13.80
C ASN A 643 -12.15 -6.82 14.12
N THR A 644 -11.92 -5.99 13.10
CA THR A 644 -11.61 -4.55 13.23
C THR A 644 -12.55 -3.79 14.18
N PRO A 645 -13.89 -4.00 14.15
CA PRO A 645 -14.80 -3.39 15.14
C PRO A 645 -14.46 -3.75 16.58
N ASP A 646 -13.99 -4.97 16.84
CA ASP A 646 -13.53 -5.41 18.16
C ASP A 646 -12.18 -4.80 18.53
N ALA A 647 -11.27 -4.61 17.56
CA ALA A 647 -10.00 -3.93 17.79
C ALA A 647 -10.22 -2.47 18.22
N THR A 648 -11.11 -1.72 17.54
CA THR A 648 -11.48 -0.35 17.94
C THR A 648 -12.16 -0.32 19.32
N GLN A 649 -13.05 -1.28 19.62
CA GLN A 649 -13.65 -1.40 20.96
C GLN A 649 -12.60 -1.73 22.02
N ALA A 650 -11.63 -2.59 21.71
CA ALA A 650 -10.53 -2.95 22.59
C ALA A 650 -9.59 -1.77 22.84
N TYR A 651 -9.35 -0.92 21.84
CA TYR A 651 -8.62 0.35 21.99
C TYR A 651 -9.35 1.26 22.98
N ILE A 652 -10.63 1.54 22.73
CA ILE A 652 -11.48 2.36 23.63
C ILE A 652 -11.51 1.79 25.05
N ALA A 653 -11.62 0.47 25.21
CA ALA A 653 -11.61 -0.19 26.50
C ALA A 653 -10.25 -0.07 27.21
N GLY A 654 -9.16 -0.22 26.46
CA GLY A 654 -7.78 -0.03 26.93
C GLY A 654 -7.55 1.39 27.43
N LEU A 655 -7.94 2.38 26.62
CA LEU A 655 -7.90 3.80 27.00
C LEU A 655 -8.64 4.06 28.30
N LYS A 656 -9.89 3.60 28.43
CA LYS A 656 -10.70 3.77 29.66
C LYS A 656 -10.05 3.18 30.90
N GLN A 657 -9.27 2.11 30.72
CA GLN A 657 -8.58 1.40 31.80
C GLN A 657 -7.15 1.90 32.07
N MET A 658 -6.58 2.75 31.20
CA MET A 658 -5.22 3.26 31.31
C MET A 658 -5.08 4.26 32.48
N THR A 659 -4.02 4.09 33.27
CA THR A 659 -3.67 4.92 34.44
C THR A 659 -2.17 5.10 34.53
N ALA A 660 -1.71 6.15 35.21
CA ALA A 660 -0.30 6.42 35.42
C ALA A 660 0.43 5.28 36.14
N ASP A 661 -0.23 4.64 37.10
CA ASP A 661 0.34 3.50 37.81
C ASP A 661 0.49 2.28 36.90
N LYS A 662 -0.51 1.99 36.05
CA LYS A 662 -0.38 0.92 35.05
C LYS A 662 0.77 1.16 34.08
N TRP A 663 0.89 2.39 33.56
CA TRP A 663 1.97 2.75 32.65
C TRP A 663 3.35 2.64 33.30
N ARG A 664 3.53 3.17 34.51
CA ARG A 664 4.80 3.11 35.24
C ARG A 664 5.21 1.69 35.64
N ASN A 665 4.26 0.77 35.78
CA ASN A 665 4.53 -0.64 36.09
C ASN A 665 4.82 -1.49 34.84
N ALA A 666 4.49 -0.99 33.64
CA ALA A 666 4.71 -1.66 32.36
C ALA A 666 6.04 -1.27 31.69
N LYS A 667 6.58 -0.08 32.01
CA LYS A 667 7.98 0.30 31.74
C LYS A 667 8.94 -0.45 32.67
#